data_AF-A0A399HJN3-F1
#
_entry.id   AF-A0A399HJN3-F1
#
_cell.length_a   1.000
_cell.length_b   1.000
_cell.length_c   1.000
_cell.angle_alpha   90.00
_cell.angle_beta   90.00
_cell.angle_gamma   90.00
#
_symmetry.space_group_name_H-M   'P 1'
#
loop_
_entity.id
_entity.type
_entity.pdbx_description
1 polymer ?
#
loop_
_entity_poly.entity_id
_entity_poly.type
_entity_poly.pdbx_seq_one_letter_code
_entity_poly.pdbx_strand_id
1 'polypeptide(L)'
;MGRPVRTRLRATTAVAVLGALLASGACTGGGDDDGKDKPRRVMQPKKLKKAWEARAVVDAAGADGGAAAWIGKGTLAVRDGDDLHGYDTSSGKQRWTLKAPEGTSGVCGMSDEPSKSGLGALFLTAQKKGDCSYAAAVDLADGEVEWAKDVGKMKGSYGKSDISIGDEALTVTLDCYGVKQFRAQDGTSLGTRLESDKACAHEVDHNGRHLAVREAPVGNAKEKVPGWIRAAEGAPAHFALYEGADKKPVWRTKAQRVGDELHGIVSDDPVVLDVSRASHRLIQTYDSAGKPVRTIGKQLKRFSSGSGSAKVGPFAQGDTLVMGYFRDPALYAYDLDTGKVRWKKRQDSGSVLGVWKDKLLAVRQVKGPKGLPVTWLMTYGIQDGEERTIGRIAEIGAQPQLFVGWDDDRIYLRRSGESGGSVVAYPLPDSGGDTRRYGAEPIPVAGDPPLKKHGWRKGDVRPDAAANACEAVSPTAQKSMRVYREGMPPPADCAWEERDAPRHAERELSVTVTAHQPGGEEESDSATPTGSRKPTPAVTVAKKAFRDAGRGKIENEDEDEKVLADAHPLDGLGDEAKSTANDSARGTWQSADLLARHRNVTVRVKARTEALSSGLWGEVPPQHRVEAAARTALADVLEQLGAEVPASERALAEPTGGKITEAKPLCSRLRSEAAGLVPGAKAQDTTPRGGADGRVTGCDWESDADPTPHLTVRVKALPDSPLTGRSAAKQAEEVVTSADGGELSGFGDEARLERDSFRHKANMNRNHTLVAREGNLVVYVDYQRWNHPTKSQLDADVKLVARRVLSAYGS
;
A
#
# COMPACT_ATOMS: atom_id res chain seq x y z
N MET A 1 9.25 -2.88 55.27
CA MET A 1 8.30 -1.77 55.53
C MET A 1 7.45 -1.60 54.28
N GLY A 2 6.14 -1.70 54.21
CA GLY A 2 5.10 -1.77 55.23
C GLY A 2 3.83 -1.03 54.76
N ARG A 3 3.10 -1.61 53.78
CA ARG A 3 1.66 -1.41 53.41
C ARG A 3 1.20 -0.10 52.73
N PRO A 4 0.02 -0.07 52.04
CA PRO A 4 -0.78 -1.18 51.46
C PRO A 4 -1.33 -0.95 50.03
N VAL A 5 -1.53 -2.06 49.31
CA VAL A 5 -2.36 -2.18 48.09
C VAL A 5 -3.84 -2.24 48.51
N ARG A 6 -4.69 -1.40 47.89
CA ARG A 6 -6.15 -1.44 48.04
C ARG A 6 -6.76 -2.37 47.00
N THR A 7 -7.22 -3.53 47.44
CA THR A 7 -8.13 -4.42 46.72
C THR A 7 -9.54 -3.85 46.78
N ARG A 8 -10.20 -3.64 45.63
CA ARG A 8 -11.66 -3.43 45.56
C ARG A 8 -12.29 -4.66 44.91
N LEU A 9 -12.96 -5.44 45.73
CA LEU A 9 -14.03 -6.36 45.34
C LEU A 9 -15.36 -5.59 45.22
N ARG A 10 -16.30 -6.22 44.51
CA ARG A 10 -17.76 -5.96 44.35
C ARG A 10 -18.12 -5.44 42.96
N ALA A 11 -19.18 -5.88 42.30
CA ALA A 11 -20.13 -6.95 42.55
C ALA A 11 -20.89 -7.18 41.24
N THR A 12 -21.15 -8.43 40.92
CA THR A 12 -22.05 -8.90 39.87
C THR A 12 -23.46 -8.38 40.12
N THR A 13 -24.05 -7.68 39.15
CA THR A 13 -25.50 -7.47 39.09
C THR A 13 -25.97 -7.84 37.69
N ALA A 14 -26.58 -9.02 37.57
CA ALA A 14 -27.33 -9.43 36.41
C ALA A 14 -28.70 -8.74 36.47
N VAL A 15 -29.07 -8.02 35.41
CA VAL A 15 -30.44 -7.56 35.19
C VAL A 15 -30.95 -8.25 33.94
N ALA A 16 -31.83 -9.22 34.15
CA ALA A 16 -32.67 -9.81 33.12
C ALA A 16 -33.78 -8.80 32.77
N VAL A 17 -33.95 -8.50 31.48
CA VAL A 17 -35.17 -7.85 30.97
C VAL A 17 -35.77 -8.77 29.91
N LEU A 18 -36.76 -9.53 30.34
CA LEU A 18 -37.72 -10.22 29.49
C LEU A 18 -39.05 -9.48 29.66
N GLY A 19 -39.59 -8.95 28.57
CA GLY A 19 -40.87 -8.23 28.56
C GLY A 19 -41.40 -8.15 27.14
N ALA A 20 -42.22 -9.14 26.78
CA ALA A 20 -42.93 -9.23 25.51
C ALA A 20 -44.07 -8.19 25.44
N LEU A 21 -44.33 -7.66 24.24
CA LEU A 21 -45.66 -7.20 23.83
C LEU A 21 -45.87 -7.45 22.33
N LEU A 22 -46.75 -8.41 22.05
CA LEU A 22 -47.42 -8.66 20.78
C LEU A 22 -48.63 -7.71 20.63
N ALA A 23 -49.08 -7.56 19.38
CA ALA A 23 -50.39 -7.08 18.92
C ALA A 23 -50.61 -5.57 18.77
N SER A 24 -50.67 -5.10 17.52
CA SER A 24 -51.94 -4.83 16.79
C SER A 24 -51.71 -3.83 15.65
N GLY A 25 -52.40 -4.02 14.52
CA GLY A 25 -52.44 -3.02 13.45
C GLY A 25 -52.54 -3.56 12.02
N ALA A 26 -53.45 -4.51 11.76
CA ALA A 26 -53.95 -4.73 10.41
C ALA A 26 -54.82 -3.53 10.01
N CYS A 27 -54.31 -2.68 9.11
CA CYS A 27 -55.11 -1.73 8.34
C CYS A 27 -54.80 -1.94 6.85
N THR A 28 -55.54 -2.84 6.22
CA THR A 28 -55.72 -2.88 4.77
C THR A 28 -56.69 -1.75 4.40
N GLY A 29 -56.17 -0.53 4.26
CA GLY A 29 -56.88 0.61 3.69
C GLY A 29 -56.57 0.68 2.21
N GLY A 30 -57.43 0.06 1.39
CA GLY A 30 -57.47 0.32 -0.05
C GLY A 30 -57.98 1.73 -0.30
N GLY A 31 -57.11 2.57 -0.83
CA GLY A 31 -57.46 3.89 -1.36
C GLY A 31 -56.75 4.03 -2.69
N ASP A 32 -57.49 3.78 -3.76
CA ASP A 32 -57.15 4.20 -5.12
C ASP A 32 -57.19 5.74 -5.13
N ASP A 33 -56.10 6.37 -4.70
CA ASP A 33 -55.92 7.81 -4.83
C ASP A 33 -54.76 8.02 -5.81
N ASP A 34 -55.11 8.25 -7.08
CA ASP A 34 -54.25 8.72 -8.19
C ASP A 34 -53.75 10.15 -7.92
N GLY A 35 -53.34 10.41 -6.68
CA GLY A 35 -52.71 11.63 -6.23
C GLY A 35 -51.41 11.80 -6.96
N LYS A 36 -51.40 12.69 -7.96
CA LYS A 36 -50.20 13.23 -8.58
C LYS A 36 -49.33 13.84 -7.49
N ASP A 37 -48.47 13.03 -6.89
CA ASP A 37 -47.51 13.41 -5.86
C ASP A 37 -46.65 14.54 -6.44
N LYS A 38 -46.95 15.78 -6.02
CA LYS A 38 -46.14 16.93 -6.39
C LYS A 38 -44.72 16.63 -5.93
N PRO A 39 -43.72 16.71 -6.81
CA PRO A 39 -42.35 16.33 -6.47
C PRO A 39 -41.93 17.09 -5.22
N ARG A 40 -41.67 16.34 -4.14
CA ARG A 40 -41.28 16.90 -2.85
C ARG A 40 -40.05 17.76 -3.10
N ARG A 41 -40.18 19.08 -2.89
CA ARG A 41 -39.12 20.04 -3.17
C ARG A 41 -37.89 19.63 -2.35
N VAL A 42 -36.86 19.16 -3.04
CA VAL A 42 -35.62 18.70 -2.42
C VAL A 42 -34.97 19.91 -1.74
N MET A 43 -34.83 19.84 -0.42
CA MET A 43 -34.21 20.90 0.37
C MET A 43 -32.72 20.95 0.02
N GLN A 44 -32.23 22.13 -0.36
CA GLN A 44 -30.82 22.38 -0.67
C GLN A 44 -30.14 23.17 0.46
N PRO A 45 -28.83 22.98 0.66
CA PRO A 45 -28.07 23.81 1.57
C PRO A 45 -28.11 25.29 1.18
N LYS A 46 -27.95 26.16 2.17
CA LYS A 46 -27.85 27.61 1.96
C LYS A 46 -26.65 27.91 1.05
N LYS A 47 -26.85 28.77 0.04
CA LYS A 47 -25.75 29.26 -0.79
C LYS A 47 -24.83 30.12 0.07
N LEU A 48 -23.54 29.81 0.10
CA LEU A 48 -22.54 30.64 0.76
C LEU A 48 -22.31 31.92 -0.06
N LYS A 49 -22.24 33.05 0.63
CA LYS A 49 -21.90 34.34 0.02
C LYS A 49 -20.39 34.50 0.07
N LYS A 50 -19.79 34.99 -1.02
CA LYS A 50 -18.37 35.37 -1.04
C LYS A 50 -18.14 36.45 0.01
N ALA A 51 -17.10 36.29 0.82
CA ALA A 51 -16.62 37.34 1.71
C ALA A 51 -15.84 38.39 0.88
N TRP A 52 -14.93 37.92 0.04
CA TRP A 52 -14.15 38.73 -0.90
C TRP A 52 -13.59 37.85 -2.02
N GLU A 53 -13.08 38.49 -3.06
CA GLU A 53 -12.34 37.87 -4.18
C GLU A 53 -11.17 38.78 -4.55
N ALA A 54 -9.99 38.19 -4.67
CA ALA A 54 -8.74 38.89 -5.00
C ALA A 54 -8.10 38.24 -6.22
N ARG A 55 -7.56 39.05 -7.14
CA ARG A 55 -6.79 38.53 -8.27
C ARG A 55 -5.48 37.98 -7.74
N ALA A 56 -5.17 36.74 -8.08
CA ALA A 56 -3.94 36.05 -7.71
C ALA A 56 -3.72 34.98 -8.77
N VAL A 57 -2.58 35.01 -9.46
CA VAL A 57 -2.19 33.82 -10.21
C VAL A 57 -1.72 32.85 -9.13
N VAL A 58 -2.37 31.69 -9.09
CA VAL A 58 -2.11 30.69 -8.07
C VAL A 58 -1.77 29.46 -8.84
N ASP A 59 -0.52 29.04 -8.76
CA ASP A 59 -0.11 27.79 -9.36
C ASP A 59 -1.00 26.67 -8.84
N ALA A 60 -1.23 25.67 -9.69
CA ALA A 60 -1.79 24.45 -9.12
C ALA A 60 -0.80 24.01 -8.05
N ALA A 61 -1.29 23.70 -6.84
CA ALA A 61 -0.49 22.93 -5.90
C ALA A 61 0.19 21.85 -6.75
N GLY A 62 1.53 21.90 -6.81
CA GLY A 62 2.27 21.10 -7.78
C GLY A 62 1.82 19.64 -7.67
N ALA A 63 1.95 18.86 -8.74
CA ALA A 63 1.65 17.42 -8.68
C ALA A 63 2.35 16.72 -7.48
N ASP A 64 3.45 17.33 -7.01
CA ASP A 64 4.27 16.92 -5.88
C ASP A 64 3.71 17.30 -4.49
N GLY A 65 2.52 17.90 -4.41
CA GLY A 65 1.75 18.03 -3.17
C GLY A 65 2.20 19.10 -2.18
N GLY A 66 3.18 19.95 -2.52
CA GLY A 66 3.64 21.08 -1.67
C GLY A 66 2.52 22.04 -1.26
N ALA A 67 2.63 22.65 -0.07
CA ALA A 67 1.69 23.68 0.36
C ALA A 67 1.68 24.85 -0.65
N ALA A 68 0.49 25.21 -1.14
CA ALA A 68 0.32 26.34 -2.04
C ALA A 68 0.10 27.66 -1.30
N ALA A 69 -0.17 27.59 0.01
CA ALA A 69 -0.43 28.75 0.83
C ALA A 69 -0.15 28.52 2.32
N TRP A 70 0.08 29.61 3.04
CA TRP A 70 0.08 29.67 4.50
C TRP A 70 -1.02 30.60 5.00
N ILE A 71 -1.53 30.31 6.19
CA ILE A 71 -2.52 31.15 6.84
C ILE A 71 -2.14 31.36 8.31
N GLY A 72 -2.11 32.62 8.72
CA GLY A 72 -1.73 33.00 10.08
C GLY A 72 -1.58 34.51 10.21
N LYS A 73 -1.66 35.04 11.43
CA LYS A 73 -1.53 36.49 11.71
C LYS A 73 -2.47 37.38 10.86
N GLY A 74 -3.61 36.83 10.46
CA GLY A 74 -4.57 37.52 9.58
C GLY A 74 -4.11 37.69 8.13
N THR A 75 -3.05 36.99 7.72
CA THR A 75 -2.54 36.96 6.34
C THR A 75 -2.72 35.58 5.73
N LEU A 76 -3.16 35.55 4.47
CA LEU A 76 -3.11 34.40 3.57
C LEU A 76 -1.93 34.63 2.62
N ALA A 77 -0.83 33.90 2.79
CA ALA A 77 0.28 33.93 1.83
C ALA A 77 0.04 32.90 0.74
N VAL A 78 0.11 33.30 -0.52
CA VAL A 78 -0.14 32.44 -1.68
C VAL A 78 1.04 32.52 -2.62
N ARG A 79 1.54 31.35 -3.05
CA ARG A 79 2.61 31.25 -4.04
C ARG A 79 2.07 31.42 -5.45
N ASP A 80 2.77 32.22 -6.24
CA ASP A 80 2.48 32.54 -7.64
C ASP A 80 3.77 32.40 -8.46
N GLY A 81 4.00 31.23 -9.07
CA GLY A 81 5.28 30.93 -9.70
C GLY A 81 6.43 30.94 -8.71
N ASP A 82 7.36 31.87 -8.95
CA ASP A 82 8.52 32.15 -8.11
C ASP A 82 8.26 33.24 -7.05
N ASP A 83 7.07 33.86 -7.07
CA ASP A 83 6.67 34.92 -6.15
C ASP A 83 5.82 34.37 -4.99
N LEU A 84 5.79 35.12 -3.89
CA LEU A 84 4.92 34.86 -2.74
C LEU A 84 4.21 36.17 -2.35
N HIS A 85 2.88 36.13 -2.28
CA HIS A 85 2.06 37.30 -1.99
C HIS A 85 1.25 37.09 -0.71
N GLY A 86 1.20 38.10 0.15
CA GLY A 86 0.36 38.09 1.35
C GLY A 86 -0.92 38.89 1.16
N TYR A 87 -2.06 38.29 1.46
CA TYR A 87 -3.38 38.92 1.41
C TYR A 87 -4.00 39.00 2.79
N ASP A 88 -4.64 40.13 3.10
CA ASP A 88 -5.44 40.29 4.30
C ASP A 88 -6.62 39.30 4.28
N THR A 89 -6.66 38.37 5.24
CA THR A 89 -7.71 37.33 5.36
C THR A 89 -9.12 37.90 5.49
N SER A 90 -9.26 39.12 6.01
CA SER A 90 -10.57 39.73 6.24
C SER A 90 -11.17 40.40 5.00
N SER A 91 -10.31 41.00 4.15
CA SER A 91 -10.71 41.89 3.05
C SER A 91 -10.22 41.44 1.67
N GLY A 92 -9.27 40.50 1.60
CA GLY A 92 -8.63 40.05 0.36
C GLY A 92 -7.65 41.07 -0.25
N LYS A 93 -7.39 42.19 0.42
CA LYS A 93 -6.43 43.18 -0.05
C LYS A 93 -5.01 42.64 0.09
N GLN A 94 -4.22 42.72 -0.98
CA GLN A 94 -2.80 42.39 -0.92
C GLN A 94 -2.10 43.33 0.06
N ARG A 95 -1.37 42.76 1.02
CA ARG A 95 -0.58 43.45 2.03
C ARG A 95 0.88 43.60 1.58
N TRP A 96 1.45 42.52 1.04
CA TRP A 96 2.86 42.46 0.69
C TRP A 96 3.11 41.51 -0.48
N THR A 97 4.29 41.68 -1.09
CA THR A 97 4.92 40.74 -2.00
C THR A 97 6.31 40.49 -1.46
N LEU A 98 6.69 39.21 -1.33
CA LEU A 98 8.01 38.83 -0.88
C LEU A 98 9.08 39.44 -1.78
N LYS A 99 10.05 40.11 -1.19
CA LYS A 99 11.24 40.56 -1.91
C LYS A 99 12.33 39.52 -1.72
N ALA A 100 12.75 38.89 -2.81
CA ALA A 100 13.84 37.92 -2.78
C ALA A 100 15.10 38.56 -2.17
N PRO A 101 15.75 37.93 -1.17
CA PRO A 101 16.98 38.44 -0.60
C PRO A 101 18.11 38.43 -1.64
N GLU A 102 19.13 39.26 -1.41
CA GLU A 102 20.28 39.38 -2.32
C GLU A 102 20.92 38.02 -2.63
N GLY A 103 21.18 37.75 -3.91
CA GLY A 103 21.77 36.49 -4.38
C GLY A 103 20.77 35.37 -4.66
N THR A 104 19.47 35.59 -4.42
CA THR A 104 18.38 34.67 -4.75
C THR A 104 17.45 35.27 -5.82
N SER A 105 16.59 34.45 -6.44
CA SER A 105 15.74 34.90 -7.55
C SER A 105 14.27 34.49 -7.47
N GLY A 106 13.87 33.58 -6.57
CA GLY A 106 12.50 33.09 -6.51
C GLY A 106 12.26 32.02 -5.46
N VAL A 107 11.00 31.81 -5.08
CA VAL A 107 10.54 30.74 -4.21
C VAL A 107 10.38 29.46 -5.02
N CYS A 108 11.09 28.42 -4.63
CA CYS A 108 10.97 27.12 -5.29
C CYS A 108 10.33 26.04 -4.41
N GLY A 109 10.32 26.23 -3.10
CA GLY A 109 9.66 25.34 -2.13
C GLY A 109 9.23 26.09 -0.88
N MET A 110 8.29 25.51 -0.14
CA MET A 110 7.66 26.13 1.02
C MET A 110 7.30 25.05 2.04
N SER A 111 7.42 25.36 3.35
CA SER A 111 6.97 24.44 4.40
C SER A 111 5.46 24.25 4.37
N ASP A 112 4.98 23.16 4.96
CA ASP A 112 3.54 22.87 5.01
C ASP A 112 2.75 23.88 5.84
N GLU A 113 3.30 24.23 7.00
CA GLU A 113 2.71 25.18 7.93
C GLU A 113 3.75 26.23 8.35
N PRO A 114 3.31 27.44 8.71
CA PRO A 114 4.14 28.37 9.46
C PRO A 114 4.27 27.93 10.93
N SER A 115 5.26 28.45 11.64
CA SER A 115 5.38 28.31 13.08
C SER A 115 4.23 29.03 13.82
N LYS A 116 4.05 28.75 15.12
CA LYS A 116 3.04 29.45 15.93
C LYS A 116 3.39 30.94 16.10
N SER A 117 4.67 31.28 16.05
CA SER A 117 5.12 32.68 16.03
C SER A 117 4.74 33.41 14.73
N GLY A 118 4.39 32.69 13.66
CA GLY A 118 4.02 33.26 12.36
C GLY A 118 5.15 33.28 11.34
N LEU A 119 6.22 32.50 11.55
CA LEU A 119 7.32 32.38 10.59
C LEU A 119 7.02 31.25 9.61
N GLY A 120 7.08 31.54 8.31
CA GLY A 120 7.07 30.52 7.27
C GLY A 120 8.48 30.19 6.79
N ALA A 121 8.71 28.96 6.34
CA ALA A 121 10.00 28.53 5.81
C ALA A 121 9.97 28.32 4.29
N LEU A 122 10.96 28.89 3.60
CA LEU A 122 11.06 28.87 2.14
C LEU A 122 12.35 28.21 1.68
N PHE A 123 12.27 27.53 0.54
CA PHE A 123 13.42 27.34 -0.33
C PHE A 123 13.45 28.40 -1.40
N LEU A 124 14.64 28.97 -1.59
CA LEU A 124 14.90 30.00 -2.59
C LEU A 124 15.91 29.53 -3.64
N THR A 125 15.64 29.90 -4.89
CA THR A 125 16.52 29.65 -6.03
C THR A 125 17.71 30.59 -5.99
N ALA A 126 18.92 30.07 -6.20
CA ALA A 126 20.13 30.88 -6.34
C ALA A 126 20.15 31.62 -7.69
N GLN A 127 20.39 32.93 -7.68
CA GLN A 127 20.31 33.79 -8.87
C GLN A 127 21.25 33.35 -10.01
N LYS A 128 22.43 32.80 -9.68
CA LYS A 128 23.45 32.42 -10.68
C LYS A 128 23.32 30.99 -11.19
N LYS A 129 22.64 30.09 -10.48
CA LYS A 129 22.68 28.65 -10.75
C LYS A 129 21.31 28.06 -11.12
N GLY A 130 20.21 28.72 -10.76
CA GLY A 130 18.87 28.18 -10.96
C GLY A 130 18.54 26.98 -10.04
N ASP A 131 19.47 26.54 -9.20
CA ASP A 131 19.26 25.47 -8.23
C ASP A 131 18.60 26.05 -6.96
N CYS A 132 17.66 25.31 -6.36
CA CYS A 132 17.20 25.57 -4.99
C CYS A 132 18.34 25.23 -4.04
N SER A 133 18.95 26.24 -3.44
CA SER A 133 20.10 26.03 -2.54
C SER A 133 20.07 26.94 -1.32
N TYR A 134 19.01 27.72 -1.13
CA TYR A 134 18.86 28.59 0.03
C TYR A 134 17.63 28.18 0.83
N ALA A 135 17.75 28.17 2.15
CA ALA A 135 16.62 28.14 3.06
C ALA A 135 16.44 29.51 3.71
N ALA A 136 15.21 29.95 3.91
CA ALA A 136 14.88 31.24 4.50
C ALA A 136 13.70 31.12 5.46
N ALA A 137 13.66 32.01 6.46
CA ALA A 137 12.48 32.23 7.29
C ALA A 137 11.87 33.60 6.95
N VAL A 138 10.54 33.65 6.87
CA VAL A 138 9.77 34.85 6.48
C VAL A 138 8.67 35.09 7.50
N ASP A 139 8.53 36.33 7.97
CA ASP A 139 7.38 36.71 8.79
C ASP A 139 6.13 36.84 7.92
N LEU A 140 5.07 36.10 8.27
CA LEU A 140 3.82 36.07 7.54
C LEU A 140 3.03 37.39 7.64
N ALA A 141 3.28 38.21 8.66
CA ALA A 141 2.57 39.46 8.88
C ALA A 141 2.87 40.50 7.79
N ASP A 142 4.15 40.67 7.43
CA ASP A 142 4.64 41.70 6.51
C ASP A 142 5.44 41.17 5.31
N GLY A 143 5.75 39.87 5.28
CA GLY A 143 6.52 39.23 4.21
C GLY A 143 8.01 39.54 4.26
N GLU A 144 8.53 40.05 5.39
CA GLU A 144 9.96 40.31 5.54
C GLU A 144 10.74 39.01 5.73
N VAL A 145 11.89 38.92 5.04
CA VAL A 145 12.81 37.79 5.15
C VAL A 145 13.71 38.05 6.36
N GLU A 146 13.45 37.35 7.46
CA GLU A 146 14.24 37.44 8.70
C GLU A 146 15.70 37.04 8.44
N TRP A 147 15.88 35.96 7.68
CA TRP A 147 17.20 35.49 7.26
C TRP A 147 17.09 34.52 6.08
N ALA A 148 18.20 34.40 5.35
CA ALA A 148 18.40 33.38 4.32
C ALA A 148 19.81 32.79 4.40
N LYS A 149 19.94 31.48 4.22
CA LYS A 149 21.22 30.73 4.30
C LYS A 149 21.37 29.77 3.14
N ASP A 150 22.56 29.71 2.56
CA ASP A 150 22.93 28.66 1.60
C ASP A 150 23.01 27.31 2.34
N VAL A 151 22.16 26.37 1.95
CA VAL A 151 22.09 25.02 2.52
C VAL A 151 22.84 23.99 1.68
N GLY A 152 23.37 24.40 0.52
CA GLY A 152 24.01 23.55 -0.46
C GLY A 152 23.05 23.07 -1.54
N LYS A 153 23.56 22.23 -2.45
CA LYS A 153 22.75 21.69 -3.56
C LYS A 153 21.75 20.67 -3.03
N MET A 154 20.48 20.93 -3.31
CA MET A 154 19.40 19.96 -3.17
C MET A 154 19.12 19.35 -4.56
N LYS A 155 18.74 18.07 -4.64
CA LYS A 155 18.37 17.41 -5.90
C LYS A 155 17.00 16.76 -5.74
N GLY A 156 16.14 16.91 -6.75
CA GLY A 156 14.83 16.26 -6.80
C GLY A 156 13.66 17.24 -6.88
N SER A 157 12.45 16.70 -6.82
CA SER A 157 11.20 17.44 -6.61
C SER A 157 11.12 17.86 -5.15
N TYR A 158 11.01 19.17 -4.88
CA TYR A 158 10.95 19.72 -3.52
C TYR A 158 9.54 19.54 -2.96
N GLY A 159 9.40 18.60 -2.03
CA GLY A 159 8.14 18.21 -1.41
C GLY A 159 7.95 18.76 0.01
N LYS A 160 6.78 18.45 0.58
CA LYS A 160 6.34 18.81 1.93
C LYS A 160 7.33 18.43 3.04
N SER A 161 8.03 17.31 2.86
CA SER A 161 8.98 16.75 3.83
C SER A 161 10.39 17.33 3.71
N ASP A 162 10.65 18.26 2.80
CA ASP A 162 12.02 18.78 2.59
C ASP A 162 12.33 20.02 3.44
N ILE A 163 11.32 20.78 3.86
CA ILE A 163 11.48 21.93 4.76
C ILE A 163 10.32 22.04 5.74
N SER A 164 10.64 22.25 7.02
CA SER A 164 9.65 22.57 8.05
C SER A 164 10.19 23.62 9.02
N ILE A 165 9.28 24.31 9.71
CA ILE A 165 9.64 25.31 10.71
C ILE A 165 8.74 25.18 11.93
N GLY A 166 9.36 25.11 13.10
CA GLY A 166 8.70 25.29 14.38
C GLY A 166 9.16 26.59 15.04
N ASP A 167 8.74 26.80 16.29
CA ASP A 167 9.13 28.01 17.02
C ASP A 167 10.63 28.02 17.40
N GLU A 168 11.31 26.87 17.41
CA GLU A 168 12.73 26.81 17.77
C GLU A 168 13.66 26.64 16.58
N ALA A 169 13.26 25.84 15.59
CA ALA A 169 14.13 25.41 14.50
C ALA A 169 13.41 25.38 13.15
N LEU A 170 14.14 25.81 12.12
CA LEU A 170 13.87 25.48 10.72
C LEU A 170 14.73 24.26 10.37
N THR A 171 14.08 23.19 9.91
CA THR A 171 14.73 21.93 9.50
C THR A 171 14.69 21.80 7.99
N VAL A 172 15.83 21.43 7.41
CA VAL A 172 16.02 21.24 5.97
C VAL A 172 16.55 19.83 5.70
N THR A 173 15.88 19.11 4.82
CA THR A 173 16.35 17.86 4.23
C THR A 173 17.10 18.15 2.92
N LEU A 174 18.26 17.54 2.76
CA LEU A 174 19.18 17.68 1.63
C LEU A 174 19.18 16.42 0.75
N ASP A 175 19.94 16.44 -0.35
CA ASP A 175 20.18 15.26 -1.20
C ASP A 175 20.62 14.05 -0.36
N CYS A 176 20.05 12.88 -0.63
CA CYS A 176 20.21 11.66 0.16
C CYS A 176 19.90 11.82 1.68
N TYR A 177 18.87 12.59 2.01
CA TYR A 177 18.29 12.72 3.35
C TYR A 177 19.24 13.25 4.43
N GLY A 178 20.27 14.02 4.05
CA GLY A 178 21.04 14.79 5.04
C GLY A 178 20.15 15.86 5.67
N VAL A 179 20.33 16.15 6.96
CA VAL A 179 19.47 17.10 7.69
C VAL A 179 20.29 18.21 8.31
N LYS A 180 19.96 19.45 7.96
CA LYS A 180 20.50 20.66 8.61
C LYS A 180 19.41 21.36 9.39
N GLN A 181 19.79 21.97 10.51
CA GLN A 181 18.89 22.79 11.31
C GLN A 181 19.46 24.19 11.54
N PHE A 182 18.56 25.16 11.60
CA PHE A 182 18.83 26.56 11.89
C PHE A 182 17.83 27.04 12.94
N ARG A 183 18.24 27.96 13.81
CA ARG A 183 17.28 28.61 14.72
C ARG A 183 16.26 29.39 13.90
N ALA A 184 14.98 29.20 14.20
CA ALA A 184 13.89 29.79 13.42
C ALA A 184 13.96 31.32 13.33
N GLN A 185 14.36 32.01 14.40
CA GLN A 185 14.36 33.47 14.48
C GLN A 185 15.53 34.16 13.75
N ASP A 186 16.75 33.62 13.86
CA ASP A 186 17.96 34.34 13.46
C ASP A 186 18.84 33.59 12.45
N GLY A 187 18.45 32.37 12.07
CA GLY A 187 19.18 31.56 11.11
C GLY A 187 20.54 31.08 11.60
N THR A 188 20.82 31.18 12.91
CA THR A 188 22.03 30.61 13.51
C THR A 188 22.01 29.10 13.30
N SER A 189 23.08 28.54 12.74
CA SER A 189 23.15 27.10 12.52
C SER A 189 23.13 26.34 13.84
N LEU A 190 22.23 25.36 13.93
CA LEU A 190 22.14 24.39 15.03
C LEU A 190 22.99 23.13 14.73
N GLY A 191 23.67 23.12 13.58
CA GLY A 191 24.51 22.04 13.08
C GLY A 191 23.81 21.13 12.08
N THR A 192 24.58 20.16 11.56
CA THR A 192 24.05 19.03 10.80
C THR A 192 23.58 17.96 11.77
N ARG A 193 22.33 17.53 11.63
CA ARG A 193 21.74 16.42 12.41
C ARG A 193 22.10 15.07 11.82
N LEU A 194 21.99 14.98 10.50
CA LEU A 194 22.28 13.78 9.74
C LEU A 194 23.11 14.17 8.53
N GLU A 195 24.26 13.54 8.35
CA GLU A 195 25.08 13.79 7.17
C GLU A 195 24.43 13.10 5.97
N SER A 196 24.46 13.75 4.80
CA SER A 196 24.07 13.09 3.55
C SER A 196 25.00 11.91 3.29
N ASP A 197 24.44 10.72 3.13
CA ASP A 197 25.19 9.54 2.72
C ASP A 197 25.12 9.35 1.19
N LYS A 198 26.10 8.69 0.57
CA LYS A 198 26.12 8.51 -0.90
C LYS A 198 25.12 7.47 -1.42
N ALA A 199 24.59 6.65 -0.52
CA ALA A 199 23.68 5.55 -0.79
C ALA A 199 22.20 5.95 -0.61
N CYS A 200 21.92 7.14 -0.09
CA CYS A 200 20.62 7.59 0.37
C CYS A 200 19.93 6.56 1.28
N ALA A 201 20.65 5.99 2.26
CA ALA A 201 20.13 4.91 3.11
C ALA A 201 19.32 5.41 4.32
N HIS A 202 19.48 6.68 4.67
CA HIS A 202 18.66 7.36 5.66
C HIS A 202 17.25 7.62 5.14
N GLU A 203 16.28 7.75 6.05
CA GLU A 203 14.94 8.28 5.75
C GLU A 203 14.59 9.28 6.85
N VAL A 204 13.94 10.37 6.49
CA VAL A 204 13.63 11.47 7.42
C VAL A 204 12.24 12.03 7.16
N ASP A 205 11.59 12.48 8.21
CA ASP A 205 10.40 13.30 8.11
C ASP A 205 10.34 14.28 9.29
N HIS A 206 9.74 15.44 9.06
CA HIS A 206 9.70 16.51 10.07
C HIS A 206 8.48 17.42 9.91
N ASN A 207 7.94 17.91 11.03
CA ASN A 207 6.73 18.75 11.06
C ASN A 207 6.93 20.05 11.87
N GLY A 208 8.15 20.58 11.90
CA GLY A 208 8.51 21.79 12.64
C GLY A 208 8.70 21.57 14.15
N ARG A 209 7.93 20.68 14.77
CA ARG A 209 8.12 20.28 16.18
C ARG A 209 9.05 19.08 16.30
N HIS A 210 8.80 18.03 15.54
CA HIS A 210 9.55 16.79 15.61
C HIS A 210 10.35 16.54 14.33
N LEU A 211 11.46 15.84 14.48
CA LEU A 211 12.24 15.24 13.41
C LEU A 211 12.33 13.74 13.70
N ALA A 212 11.66 12.94 12.87
CA ALA A 212 11.78 11.48 12.88
C ALA A 212 12.84 11.08 11.85
N VAL A 213 13.72 10.17 12.25
CA VAL A 213 14.81 9.70 11.41
C VAL A 213 14.87 8.19 11.48
N ARG A 214 15.03 7.54 10.34
CA ARG A 214 15.59 6.20 10.24
C ARG A 214 17.06 6.31 9.81
N GLU A 215 17.95 6.06 10.74
CA GLU A 215 19.38 6.05 10.49
C GLU A 215 19.83 4.64 10.11
N ALA A 216 20.30 4.43 8.87
CA ALA A 216 20.81 3.15 8.38
C ALA A 216 22.23 3.28 7.80
N PRO A 217 23.24 3.58 8.63
CA PRO A 217 24.60 3.86 8.17
C PRO A 217 25.14 2.77 7.23
N VAL A 218 25.64 3.19 6.07
CA VAL A 218 26.23 2.31 5.05
C VAL A 218 27.75 2.30 5.20
N GLY A 219 28.39 1.17 4.86
CA GLY A 219 29.84 1.15 4.70
C GLY A 219 30.30 1.95 3.48
N ASN A 220 31.54 1.76 3.03
CA ASN A 220 32.08 2.36 1.81
C ASN A 220 31.45 1.83 0.49
N ALA A 221 30.23 1.29 0.55
CA ALA A 221 29.53 0.79 -0.62
C ALA A 221 29.24 1.94 -1.59
N LYS A 222 29.74 1.82 -2.81
CA LYS A 222 29.52 2.80 -3.90
C LYS A 222 28.23 2.54 -4.68
N GLU A 223 27.54 1.44 -4.38
CA GLU A 223 26.35 1.01 -5.12
C GLU A 223 25.08 1.62 -4.54
N LYS A 224 24.21 2.10 -5.44
CA LYS A 224 22.96 2.82 -5.15
C LYS A 224 21.73 1.93 -5.11
N VAL A 225 21.87 0.60 -5.07
CA VAL A 225 20.70 -0.29 -5.19
C VAL A 225 19.96 -0.34 -3.84
N PRO A 226 18.73 0.20 -3.72
CA PRO A 226 17.96 0.17 -2.49
C PRO A 226 17.75 -1.29 -2.05
N GLY A 227 17.95 -1.59 -0.77
CA GLY A 227 17.75 -2.93 -0.19
C GLY A 227 18.92 -3.91 -0.27
N TRP A 228 19.97 -3.64 -1.07
CA TRP A 228 21.10 -4.57 -1.25
C TRP A 228 22.42 -4.14 -0.58
N ILE A 229 22.44 -2.97 0.06
CA ILE A 229 23.68 -2.39 0.58
C ILE A 229 24.09 -3.08 1.89
N ARG A 230 25.22 -3.80 1.89
CA ARG A 230 25.80 -4.39 3.12
C ARG A 230 25.96 -3.32 4.21
N ALA A 231 25.63 -3.68 5.45
CA ALA A 231 25.79 -2.80 6.60
C ALA A 231 27.24 -2.38 6.78
N ALA A 232 27.45 -1.15 7.26
CA ALA A 232 28.72 -0.84 7.92
C ALA A 232 28.88 -1.80 9.11
N GLU A 233 30.07 -2.35 9.28
CA GLU A 233 30.38 -3.26 10.38
C GLU A 233 30.06 -2.57 11.73
N GLY A 234 29.25 -3.23 12.56
CA GLY A 234 28.89 -2.72 13.90
C GLY A 234 27.85 -1.60 13.96
N ALA A 235 27.24 -1.18 12.84
CA ALA A 235 26.30 -0.04 12.82
C ALA A 235 24.86 -0.46 12.48
N PRO A 236 24.04 -0.87 13.47
CA PRO A 236 22.66 -1.27 13.22
C PRO A 236 21.79 -0.08 12.82
N ALA A 237 20.80 -0.34 11.96
CA ALA A 237 19.77 0.62 11.66
C ALA A 237 18.91 0.91 12.90
N HIS A 238 18.40 2.13 13.01
CA HIS A 238 17.53 2.53 14.12
C HIS A 238 16.58 3.64 13.70
N PHE A 239 15.43 3.70 14.37
CA PHE A 239 14.58 4.88 14.37
C PHE A 239 14.97 5.78 15.53
N ALA A 240 14.94 7.09 15.31
CA ALA A 240 15.17 8.12 16.31
C ALA A 240 14.13 9.23 16.13
N LEU A 241 13.76 9.86 17.25
CA LEU A 241 12.90 11.04 17.27
C LEU A 241 13.62 12.16 18.00
N TYR A 242 13.68 13.33 17.39
CA TYR A 242 14.21 14.56 17.97
C TYR A 242 13.07 15.57 18.13
N GLU A 243 13.18 16.45 19.12
CA GLU A 243 12.22 17.55 19.34
C GLU A 243 12.96 18.89 19.18
N GLY A 244 12.37 19.81 18.41
CA GLY A 244 12.86 21.16 18.20
C GLY A 244 14.35 21.25 17.82
N ALA A 245 15.09 22.02 18.63
CA ALA A 245 16.52 22.27 18.46
C ALA A 245 17.42 21.28 19.23
N ASP A 246 16.89 20.23 19.82
CA ASP A 246 17.66 19.33 20.68
C ASP A 246 18.69 18.49 19.92
N LYS A 247 19.88 18.38 20.50
CA LYS A 247 21.00 17.61 19.90
C LYS A 247 20.90 16.12 20.13
N LYS A 248 20.13 15.70 21.13
CA LYS A 248 19.96 14.29 21.49
C LYS A 248 18.55 13.87 21.11
N PRO A 249 18.37 12.65 20.59
CA PRO A 249 17.02 12.18 20.34
C PRO A 249 16.29 11.98 21.67
N VAL A 250 14.99 12.28 21.67
CA VAL A 250 14.06 11.96 22.75
C VAL A 250 14.11 10.45 23.03
N TRP A 251 14.12 9.65 21.96
CA TRP A 251 14.32 8.21 22.04
C TRP A 251 14.99 7.66 20.78
N ARG A 252 15.54 6.45 20.92
CA ARG A 252 16.17 5.69 19.84
C ARG A 252 15.82 4.22 19.98
N THR A 253 15.30 3.60 18.92
CA THR A 253 14.88 2.20 18.91
C THR A 253 15.44 1.44 17.70
N LYS A 254 15.69 0.15 17.85
CA LYS A 254 16.30 -0.66 16.79
C LYS A 254 15.37 -0.75 15.57
N ALA A 255 15.97 -0.71 14.39
CA ALA A 255 15.31 -0.95 13.12
C ALA A 255 16.00 -2.09 12.36
N GLN A 256 15.26 -2.76 11.49
CA GLN A 256 15.86 -3.60 10.47
C GLN A 256 16.43 -2.74 9.34
N ARG A 257 17.49 -3.22 8.71
CA ARG A 257 18.08 -2.52 7.57
C ARG A 257 17.24 -2.68 6.30
N VAL A 258 16.55 -3.81 6.19
CA VAL A 258 15.66 -4.13 5.06
C VAL A 258 14.27 -4.36 5.65
N GLY A 259 13.24 -3.81 5.02
CA GLY A 259 11.84 -3.96 5.41
C GLY A 259 11.36 -3.03 6.51
N ASP A 260 12.25 -2.44 7.30
CA ASP A 260 11.87 -1.32 8.16
C ASP A 260 12.13 -0.01 7.42
N GLU A 261 11.15 0.88 7.35
CA GLU A 261 11.19 2.18 6.66
C GLU A 261 10.40 3.23 7.47
N LEU A 262 10.70 4.51 7.33
CA LEU A 262 9.98 5.68 7.82
C LEU A 262 9.34 6.38 6.62
N HIS A 263 8.02 6.53 6.66
CA HIS A 263 7.25 7.22 5.62
C HIS A 263 6.75 8.60 6.08
N GLY A 264 6.56 8.79 7.39
CA GLY A 264 6.19 10.11 7.92
C GLY A 264 5.76 10.13 9.38
N ILE A 265 5.59 11.35 9.90
CA ILE A 265 5.00 11.67 11.19
C ILE A 265 3.52 11.97 10.96
N VAL A 266 2.65 11.18 11.60
CA VAL A 266 1.19 11.32 11.50
C VAL A 266 0.63 12.21 12.61
N SER A 267 1.20 12.12 13.80
CA SER A 267 0.81 12.90 14.97
C SER A 267 2.01 13.12 15.88
N ASP A 268 2.06 14.29 16.51
CA ASP A 268 3.10 14.68 17.46
C ASP A 268 2.73 14.39 18.91
N ASP A 269 1.44 14.33 19.25
CA ASP A 269 0.95 14.02 20.58
C ASP A 269 -0.42 13.26 20.53
N PRO A 270 -0.44 11.93 20.78
CA PRO A 270 0.74 11.08 21.00
C PRO A 270 1.59 10.94 19.73
N VAL A 271 2.86 10.54 19.87
CA VAL A 271 3.71 10.29 18.69
C VAL A 271 3.17 9.10 17.90
N VAL A 272 2.77 9.37 16.65
CA VAL A 272 2.30 8.37 15.68
C VAL A 272 3.16 8.48 14.42
N LEU A 273 3.74 7.36 14.00
CA LEU A 273 4.55 7.29 12.78
C LEU A 273 3.90 6.36 11.75
N ASP A 274 4.03 6.73 10.48
CA ASP A 274 3.84 5.84 9.33
C ASP A 274 5.18 5.17 9.02
N VAL A 275 5.27 3.87 9.23
CA VAL A 275 6.51 3.09 9.12
C VAL A 275 6.29 1.78 8.40
N SER A 276 7.26 1.31 7.62
CA SER A 276 7.36 -0.12 7.32
C SER A 276 8.03 -0.84 8.49
N ARG A 277 7.54 -2.02 8.87
CA ARG A 277 8.18 -2.96 9.79
C ARG A 277 8.20 -4.34 9.17
N ALA A 278 9.37 -4.90 8.94
CA ALA A 278 9.54 -6.18 8.24
C ALA A 278 8.72 -6.25 6.93
N SER A 279 8.74 -5.17 6.16
CA SER A 279 8.04 -4.94 4.88
C SER A 279 6.53 -4.72 4.96
N HIS A 280 5.95 -4.62 6.15
CA HIS A 280 4.55 -4.24 6.36
C HIS A 280 4.46 -2.76 6.72
N ARG A 281 3.77 -1.95 5.91
CA ARG A 281 3.55 -0.53 6.21
C ARG A 281 2.39 -0.33 7.16
N LEU A 282 2.63 0.34 8.27
CA LEU A 282 1.76 0.42 9.44
C LEU A 282 1.73 1.85 9.97
N ILE A 283 0.57 2.25 10.52
CA ILE A 283 0.49 3.43 11.39
C ILE A 283 0.67 2.95 12.83
N GLN A 284 1.69 3.44 13.53
CA GLN A 284 2.04 2.96 14.87
C GLN A 284 2.22 4.09 15.87
N THR A 285 1.68 3.91 17.08
CA THR A 285 1.91 4.80 18.22
C THR A 285 3.20 4.41 18.94
N TYR A 286 3.97 5.38 19.40
CA TYR A 286 5.21 5.16 20.17
C TYR A 286 5.10 5.75 21.57
N ASP A 287 5.65 5.05 22.57
CA ASP A 287 5.79 5.62 23.92
C ASP A 287 7.01 6.55 24.01
N SER A 288 7.19 7.18 25.16
CA SER A 288 8.31 8.09 25.42
C SER A 288 9.69 7.41 25.37
N ALA A 289 9.74 6.07 25.40
CA ALA A 289 10.97 5.29 25.24
C ALA A 289 11.21 4.84 23.79
N GLY A 290 10.33 5.23 22.85
CA GLY A 290 10.42 4.83 21.44
C GLY A 290 10.02 3.37 21.20
N LYS A 291 9.30 2.74 22.13
CA LYS A 291 8.75 1.41 21.92
C LYS A 291 7.42 1.53 21.19
N PRO A 292 7.20 0.75 20.11
CA PRO A 292 5.88 0.69 19.48
C PRO A 292 4.88 0.11 20.49
N VAL A 293 3.78 0.84 20.70
CA VAL A 293 2.75 0.47 21.67
C VAL A 293 1.60 -0.25 20.96
N ARG A 294 1.13 0.32 19.83
CA ARG A 294 -0.04 -0.16 19.09
C ARG A 294 0.11 0.12 17.60
N THR A 295 -0.51 -0.74 16.81
CA THR A 295 -0.77 -0.49 15.39
C THR A 295 -2.22 0.01 15.27
N ILE A 296 -2.42 1.08 14.51
CA ILE A 296 -3.72 1.73 14.33
C ILE A 296 -4.24 1.42 12.92
N GLY A 297 -5.50 0.98 12.83
CA GLY A 297 -6.16 0.71 11.56
C GLY A 297 -5.60 -0.49 10.79
N LYS A 298 -5.63 -0.40 9.46
CA LYS A 298 -5.23 -1.46 8.50
C LYS A 298 -3.79 -1.28 8.03
N GLN A 299 -3.14 -2.36 7.59
CA GLN A 299 -1.83 -2.29 6.92
C GLN A 299 -1.97 -1.51 5.59
N LEU A 300 -1.04 -0.59 5.32
CA LEU A 300 -1.01 0.22 4.10
C LEU A 300 -0.17 -0.44 3.00
N LYS A 301 -0.40 -0.03 1.75
CA LYS A 301 0.41 -0.50 0.61
C LYS A 301 1.77 0.22 0.59
N ARG A 302 2.84 -0.51 0.26
CA ARG A 302 4.22 0.00 0.27
C ARG A 302 4.53 0.97 -0.88
N PHE A 303 4.02 0.72 -2.10
CA PHE A 303 4.41 1.47 -3.31
C PHE A 303 3.23 1.85 -4.21
N SER A 304 2.95 3.15 -4.29
CA SER A 304 2.54 3.82 -5.53
C SER A 304 3.36 5.11 -5.58
N SER A 305 4.01 5.36 -6.71
CA SER A 305 5.04 6.38 -6.94
C SER A 305 4.55 7.83 -6.89
N GLY A 306 3.74 8.20 -5.89
CA GLY A 306 3.22 9.56 -5.72
C GLY A 306 2.10 9.64 -4.68
N SER A 307 2.37 9.23 -3.44
CA SER A 307 1.41 8.99 -2.34
C SER A 307 0.86 7.56 -2.33
N GLY A 308 1.63 6.62 -1.76
CA GLY A 308 1.10 5.31 -1.33
C GLY A 308 0.08 5.43 -0.18
N SER A 309 -0.72 6.49 -0.16
CA SER A 309 -1.47 7.01 0.97
C SER A 309 -2.79 6.29 1.13
N ALA A 310 -3.29 6.30 2.36
CA ALA A 310 -4.71 6.29 2.60
C ALA A 310 -5.40 7.20 1.54
N LYS A 311 -6.47 6.72 0.90
CA LYS A 311 -7.25 7.51 -0.07
C LYS A 311 -7.64 8.87 0.50
N VAL A 312 -7.78 8.90 1.82
CA VAL A 312 -8.06 10.08 2.63
C VAL A 312 -7.23 10.01 3.91
N GLY A 313 -6.58 11.11 4.27
CA GLY A 313 -5.73 11.19 5.47
C GLY A 313 -4.34 10.56 5.25
N PRO A 314 -3.61 10.26 6.34
CA PRO A 314 -4.05 10.31 7.74
C PRO A 314 -4.28 11.74 8.27
N PHE A 315 -5.34 11.93 9.05
CA PHE A 315 -5.64 13.18 9.77
C PHE A 315 -5.72 12.92 11.26
N ALA A 316 -4.78 13.44 12.04
CA ALA A 316 -4.78 13.31 13.49
C ALA A 316 -5.13 14.64 14.17
N GLN A 317 -5.98 14.58 15.20
CA GLN A 317 -6.25 15.71 16.10
C GLN A 317 -6.50 15.16 17.50
N GLY A 318 -5.64 15.55 18.45
CA GLY A 318 -5.67 15.00 19.81
C GLY A 318 -5.58 13.48 19.80
N ASP A 319 -6.52 12.81 20.44
CA ASP A 319 -6.56 11.35 20.60
C ASP A 319 -7.19 10.59 19.42
N THR A 320 -7.47 11.27 18.30
CA THR A 320 -8.23 10.68 17.19
C THR A 320 -7.49 10.78 15.87
N LEU A 321 -7.41 9.66 15.15
CA LEU A 321 -6.89 9.55 13.80
C LEU A 321 -7.99 9.18 12.83
N VAL A 322 -8.16 9.92 11.74
CA VAL A 322 -9.09 9.58 10.65
C VAL A 322 -8.37 9.21 9.37
N MET A 323 -8.80 8.10 8.77
CA MET A 323 -8.25 7.55 7.54
C MET A 323 -9.34 6.95 6.65
N GLY A 324 -9.13 6.99 5.34
CA GLY A 324 -9.90 6.24 4.35
C GLY A 324 -8.98 5.36 3.51
N TYR A 325 -9.44 4.17 3.12
CA TYR A 325 -8.62 3.21 2.36
C TYR A 325 -9.03 3.18 0.88
N PHE A 326 -8.13 2.79 -0.02
CA PHE A 326 -8.38 2.87 -1.46
C PHE A 326 -9.58 2.00 -1.90
N ARG A 327 -9.64 0.76 -1.42
CA ARG A 327 -10.70 -0.22 -1.76
C ARG A 327 -11.90 -0.18 -0.82
N ASP A 328 -11.80 0.54 0.29
CA ASP A 328 -12.89 0.69 1.24
C ASP A 328 -13.51 2.09 1.09
N PRO A 329 -14.76 2.22 0.66
CA PRO A 329 -15.41 3.52 0.53
C PRO A 329 -15.68 4.17 1.89
N ALA A 330 -15.36 3.55 3.02
CA ALA A 330 -15.53 4.13 4.34
C ALA A 330 -14.32 4.92 4.84
N LEU A 331 -14.61 6.00 5.55
CA LEU A 331 -13.74 6.68 6.49
C LEU A 331 -13.85 6.03 7.86
N TYR A 332 -12.73 5.94 8.55
CA TYR A 332 -12.58 5.36 9.87
C TYR A 332 -11.93 6.38 10.79
N ALA A 333 -12.55 6.65 11.93
CA ALA A 333 -11.85 7.29 13.04
C ALA A 333 -11.39 6.24 14.04
N TYR A 334 -10.15 6.34 14.45
CA TYR A 334 -9.51 5.49 15.44
C TYR A 334 -9.14 6.32 16.65
N ASP A 335 -9.40 5.73 17.82
CA ASP A 335 -8.87 6.18 19.09
C ASP A 335 -7.37 5.80 19.16
N LEU A 336 -6.48 6.78 19.31
CA LEU A 336 -5.03 6.55 19.32
C LEU A 336 -4.56 5.82 20.59
N ASP A 337 -5.28 5.97 21.71
CA ASP A 337 -4.94 5.31 22.97
C ASP A 337 -5.29 3.82 22.98
N THR A 338 -6.33 3.42 22.25
CA THR A 338 -6.85 2.04 22.28
C THR A 338 -6.73 1.31 20.95
N GLY A 339 -6.50 2.03 19.85
CA GLY A 339 -6.53 1.53 18.48
C GLY A 339 -7.93 1.16 17.97
N LYS A 340 -8.99 1.38 18.76
CA LYS A 340 -10.35 0.98 18.42
C LYS A 340 -10.99 1.99 17.47
N VAL A 341 -11.82 1.49 16.56
CA VAL A 341 -12.67 2.33 15.70
C VAL A 341 -13.68 3.08 16.59
N ARG A 342 -13.66 4.41 16.57
CA ARG A 342 -14.66 5.29 17.19
C ARG A 342 -15.91 5.36 16.35
N TRP A 343 -15.74 5.58 15.04
CA TRP A 343 -16.82 5.57 14.07
C TRP A 343 -16.32 5.15 12.70
N LYS A 344 -17.24 4.61 11.89
CA LYS A 344 -17.04 4.22 10.50
C LYS A 344 -18.13 4.86 9.67
N LYS A 345 -17.77 5.57 8.60
CA LYS A 345 -18.73 6.29 7.77
C LYS A 345 -18.42 6.16 6.29
N ARG A 346 -19.42 5.81 5.49
CA ARG A 346 -19.29 5.74 4.04
C ARG A 346 -19.04 7.15 3.46
N GLN A 347 -18.03 7.26 2.60
CA GLN A 347 -17.68 8.47 1.87
C GLN A 347 -18.57 8.56 0.62
N ASP A 348 -19.71 9.22 0.77
CA ASP A 348 -20.64 9.45 -0.35
C ASP A 348 -20.12 10.58 -1.24
N SER A 349 -19.29 10.23 -2.24
CA SER A 349 -18.69 11.08 -3.30
C SER A 349 -18.02 12.37 -2.81
N GLY A 350 -17.74 12.46 -1.50
CA GLY A 350 -17.08 13.61 -0.92
C GLY A 350 -15.57 13.44 -0.90
N SER A 351 -14.83 14.54 -0.79
CA SER A 351 -13.38 14.55 -0.54
C SER A 351 -13.15 15.28 0.78
N VAL A 352 -12.38 14.69 1.69
CA VAL A 352 -11.94 15.40 2.90
C VAL A 352 -10.78 16.30 2.51
N LEU A 353 -10.83 17.55 2.96
CA LEU A 353 -9.82 18.57 2.71
C LEU A 353 -8.74 18.55 3.80
N GLY A 354 -9.15 18.40 5.07
CA GLY A 354 -8.24 18.33 6.21
C GLY A 354 -8.95 18.59 7.53
N VAL A 355 -8.17 18.86 8.58
CA VAL A 355 -8.68 19.19 9.92
C VAL A 355 -8.97 20.68 10.04
N TRP A 356 -10.17 21.03 10.48
CA TRP A 356 -10.60 22.38 10.85
C TRP A 356 -11.17 22.34 12.26
N LYS A 357 -10.47 22.97 13.21
CA LYS A 357 -10.76 22.89 14.65
C LYS A 357 -10.81 21.41 15.10
N ASP A 358 -11.93 20.97 15.66
CA ASP A 358 -12.18 19.60 16.10
C ASP A 358 -12.91 18.75 15.04
N LYS A 359 -12.91 19.18 13.77
CA LYS A 359 -13.70 18.59 12.69
C LYS A 359 -12.87 18.32 11.46
N LEU A 360 -13.32 17.37 10.65
CA LEU A 360 -12.84 17.20 9.29
C LEU A 360 -13.65 18.09 8.36
N LEU A 361 -12.98 18.99 7.67
CA LEU A 361 -13.57 19.75 6.59
C LEU A 361 -13.62 18.90 5.32
N ALA A 362 -14.77 18.85 4.67
CA ALA A 362 -14.96 18.02 3.49
C ALA A 362 -15.89 18.70 2.49
N VAL A 363 -15.80 18.23 1.25
CA VAL A 363 -16.62 18.71 0.15
C VAL A 363 -17.34 17.57 -0.53
N ARG A 364 -18.54 17.79 -1.04
CA ARG A 364 -19.30 16.82 -1.82
C ARG A 364 -19.79 17.47 -3.11
N GLN A 365 -19.47 16.88 -4.25
CA GLN A 365 -20.03 17.30 -5.53
C GLN A 365 -21.39 16.64 -5.74
N VAL A 366 -22.40 17.45 -6.06
CA VAL A 366 -23.77 16.97 -6.31
C VAL A 366 -24.34 17.61 -7.58
N LYS A 367 -25.35 16.95 -8.16
CA LYS A 367 -26.10 17.51 -9.30
C LYS A 367 -26.96 18.69 -8.82
N GLY A 368 -26.69 19.85 -9.39
CA GLY A 368 -27.43 21.08 -9.15
C GLY A 368 -28.68 21.24 -10.01
N PRO A 369 -29.37 22.39 -9.87
CA PRO A 369 -30.39 22.79 -10.81
C PRO A 369 -29.84 22.76 -12.25
N LYS A 370 -30.60 22.18 -13.19
CA LYS A 370 -30.19 22.00 -14.60
C LYS A 370 -29.00 21.05 -14.81
N GLY A 371 -28.66 20.20 -13.83
CA GLY A 371 -27.61 19.20 -13.95
C GLY A 371 -26.18 19.72 -13.80
N LEU A 372 -26.00 21.02 -13.54
CA LEU A 372 -24.68 21.61 -13.32
C LEU A 372 -24.10 21.13 -11.97
N PRO A 373 -22.80 20.81 -11.87
CA PRO A 373 -22.19 20.41 -10.62
C PRO A 373 -22.22 21.55 -9.59
N VAL A 374 -22.56 21.22 -8.35
CA VAL A 374 -22.54 22.14 -7.20
C VAL A 374 -21.72 21.50 -6.10
N THR A 375 -20.85 22.28 -5.46
CA THR A 375 -20.04 21.79 -4.35
C THR A 375 -20.72 22.13 -3.04
N TRP A 376 -20.98 21.12 -2.21
CA TRP A 376 -21.44 21.26 -0.84
C TRP A 376 -20.23 21.23 0.08
N LEU A 377 -20.19 22.16 1.02
CA LEU A 377 -19.19 22.18 2.08
C LEU A 377 -19.80 21.59 3.35
N MET A 378 -19.08 20.67 3.96
CA MET A 378 -19.55 19.89 5.10
C MET A 378 -18.42 19.67 6.09
N THR A 379 -18.79 19.28 7.31
CA THR A 379 -17.87 18.80 8.31
C THR A 379 -18.28 17.45 8.85
N TYR A 380 -17.31 16.72 9.38
CA TYR A 380 -17.51 15.56 10.24
C TYR A 380 -16.82 15.83 11.57
N GLY A 381 -17.52 15.71 12.70
CA GLY A 381 -16.84 15.76 13.99
C GLY A 381 -15.78 14.68 14.07
N ILE A 382 -14.54 15.03 14.45
CA ILE A 382 -13.45 14.05 14.36
C ILE A 382 -13.66 12.88 15.34
N GLN A 383 -14.26 13.14 16.50
CA GLN A 383 -14.50 12.13 17.54
C GLN A 383 -15.80 11.34 17.36
N ASP A 384 -16.85 11.94 16.80
CA ASP A 384 -18.21 11.35 16.75
C ASP A 384 -18.73 11.05 15.33
N GLY A 385 -18.07 11.57 14.29
CA GLY A 385 -18.46 11.41 12.90
C GLY A 385 -19.75 12.16 12.54
N GLU A 386 -20.25 13.04 13.40
CA GLU A 386 -21.47 13.81 13.17
C GLU A 386 -21.27 14.69 11.93
N GLU A 387 -22.11 14.51 10.90
CA GLU A 387 -22.06 15.32 9.69
C GLU A 387 -22.88 16.57 9.84
N ARG A 388 -22.26 17.70 9.51
CA ARG A 388 -22.91 19.00 9.44
C ARG A 388 -22.67 19.61 8.07
N THR A 389 -23.69 20.26 7.54
CA THR A 389 -23.57 20.97 6.27
C THR A 389 -23.36 22.45 6.54
N ILE A 390 -22.25 22.99 6.05
CA ILE A 390 -21.93 24.42 6.14
C ILE A 390 -22.75 25.20 5.10
N GLY A 391 -22.81 24.70 3.87
CA GLY A 391 -23.54 25.35 2.79
C GLY A 391 -23.14 24.83 1.41
N ARG A 392 -23.50 25.56 0.36
CA ARG A 392 -23.13 25.24 -1.02
C ARG A 392 -22.47 26.40 -1.75
N ILE A 393 -21.53 26.06 -2.62
CA ILE A 393 -20.82 26.96 -3.52
C ILE A 393 -21.29 26.63 -4.94
N ALA A 394 -21.97 27.59 -5.59
CA ALA A 394 -22.66 27.38 -6.88
C ALA A 394 -21.86 27.84 -8.10
N GLU A 395 -20.79 28.59 -7.89
CA GLU A 395 -20.08 29.34 -8.95
C GLU A 395 -18.85 28.60 -9.49
N ILE A 396 -18.58 27.41 -8.94
CA ILE A 396 -17.36 26.68 -9.20
C ILE A 396 -17.77 25.22 -9.38
N GLY A 397 -17.44 24.61 -10.52
CA GLY A 397 -17.39 23.16 -10.64
C GLY A 397 -16.22 22.64 -9.81
N ALA A 398 -16.29 22.83 -8.48
CA ALA A 398 -15.11 22.90 -7.66
C ALA A 398 -14.53 21.52 -7.47
N GLN A 399 -13.45 21.23 -8.19
CA GLN A 399 -12.63 20.06 -7.95
C GLN A 399 -11.78 20.30 -6.67
N PRO A 400 -11.43 19.26 -5.89
CA PRO A 400 -10.64 19.39 -4.66
C PRO A 400 -9.31 20.17 -4.82
N GLN A 401 -8.68 20.15 -5.99
CA GLN A 401 -7.47 20.93 -6.30
C GLN A 401 -7.68 22.45 -6.40
N LEU A 402 -8.88 22.95 -6.09
CA LEU A 402 -9.19 24.36 -6.02
C LEU A 402 -9.17 24.90 -4.59
N PHE A 403 -8.96 24.08 -3.57
CA PHE A 403 -8.82 24.58 -2.20
C PHE A 403 -7.38 25.07 -1.97
N VAL A 404 -7.26 26.28 -1.44
CA VAL A 404 -5.97 26.92 -1.11
C VAL A 404 -5.63 26.68 0.36
N GLY A 405 -6.62 26.76 1.24
CA GLY A 405 -6.48 26.52 2.69
C GLY A 405 -7.71 27.02 3.46
N TRP A 406 -7.65 27.00 4.79
CA TRP A 406 -8.67 27.56 5.67
C TRP A 406 -8.08 28.07 6.99
N ASP A 407 -8.79 28.98 7.63
CA ASP A 407 -8.59 29.37 9.04
C ASP A 407 -9.86 29.09 9.86
N ASP A 408 -9.94 29.65 11.06
CA ASP A 408 -11.08 29.48 11.95
C ASP A 408 -12.39 30.06 11.40
N ASP A 409 -12.31 31.06 10.52
CA ASP A 409 -13.44 31.88 10.07
C ASP A 409 -13.75 31.70 8.58
N ARG A 410 -12.81 31.21 7.77
CA ARG A 410 -12.88 31.26 6.31
C ARG A 410 -12.21 30.06 5.65
N ILE A 411 -12.76 29.71 4.50
CA ILE A 411 -12.13 28.81 3.53
C ILE A 411 -11.76 29.59 2.28
N TYR A 412 -10.57 29.32 1.76
CA TYR A 412 -9.99 29.99 0.60
C TYR A 412 -9.96 29.03 -0.58
N LEU A 413 -10.56 29.47 -1.69
CA LEU A 413 -10.62 28.69 -2.92
C LEU A 413 -9.97 29.46 -4.06
N ARG A 414 -9.18 28.76 -4.85
CA ARG A 414 -8.71 29.21 -6.15
C ARG A 414 -9.84 29.11 -7.17
N ARG A 415 -9.87 30.09 -8.07
CA ARG A 415 -10.73 30.09 -9.24
C ARG A 415 -9.87 30.35 -10.46
N SER A 416 -9.95 29.46 -11.44
CA SER A 416 -9.36 29.67 -12.76
C SER A 416 -10.35 30.45 -13.62
N GLY A 417 -9.87 31.49 -14.31
CA GLY A 417 -10.63 32.28 -15.28
C GLY A 417 -9.77 32.68 -16.47
N GLU A 418 -10.40 33.08 -17.58
CA GLU A 418 -9.71 33.50 -18.81
C GLU A 418 -8.78 34.70 -18.59
N SER A 419 -9.08 35.53 -17.59
CA SER A 419 -8.30 36.73 -17.22
C SER A 419 -7.20 36.46 -16.17
N GLY A 420 -6.87 35.19 -15.91
CA GLY A 420 -5.97 34.75 -14.84
C GLY A 420 -6.70 34.19 -13.62
N GLY A 421 -5.93 33.67 -12.66
CA GLY A 421 -6.47 33.13 -11.41
C GLY A 421 -7.05 34.20 -10.47
N SER A 422 -7.94 33.78 -9.57
CA SER A 422 -8.33 34.53 -8.38
C SER A 422 -8.39 33.62 -7.15
N VAL A 423 -8.28 34.21 -5.97
CA VAL A 423 -8.59 33.58 -4.68
C VAL A 423 -9.89 34.17 -4.15
N VAL A 424 -10.79 33.30 -3.70
CA VAL A 424 -12.11 33.65 -3.18
C VAL A 424 -12.24 33.11 -1.76
N ALA A 425 -12.66 33.97 -0.84
CA ALA A 425 -12.94 33.57 0.53
C ALA A 425 -14.44 33.36 0.77
N TYR A 426 -14.78 32.31 1.51
CA TYR A 426 -16.13 32.07 2.01
C TYR A 426 -16.10 31.93 3.53
N PRO A 427 -17.07 32.51 4.25
CA PRO A 427 -17.13 32.38 5.70
C PRO A 427 -17.47 30.95 6.12
N LEU A 428 -16.78 30.46 7.14
CA LEU A 428 -17.08 29.25 7.88
C LEU A 428 -17.85 29.64 9.16
N PRO A 429 -19.01 29.01 9.43
CA PRO A 429 -19.78 29.33 10.63
C PRO A 429 -19.18 28.67 11.87
N ASP A 430 -19.14 29.35 13.02
CA ASP A 430 -18.62 28.80 14.28
C ASP A 430 -19.27 27.48 14.71
N SER A 431 -20.54 27.29 14.36
CA SER A 431 -21.30 26.05 14.62
C SER A 431 -20.79 24.82 13.86
N GLY A 432 -19.95 25.00 12.85
CA GLY A 432 -19.55 23.95 11.91
C GLY A 432 -20.61 23.55 10.88
N GLY A 433 -21.74 24.28 10.84
CA GLY A 433 -22.87 24.02 9.96
C GLY A 433 -24.10 23.51 10.70
N ASP A 434 -25.13 23.12 9.96
CA ASP A 434 -26.36 22.55 10.52
C ASP A 434 -26.47 21.04 10.29
N THR A 435 -27.25 20.36 11.14
CA THR A 435 -27.44 18.91 11.14
C THR A 435 -28.58 18.44 10.21
N ARG A 436 -29.17 19.35 9.41
CA ARG A 436 -30.30 18.98 8.54
C ARG A 436 -29.81 18.05 7.45
N ARG A 437 -30.61 17.03 7.14
CA ARG A 437 -30.37 16.15 6.00
C ARG A 437 -30.85 16.82 4.72
N TYR A 438 -29.91 17.12 3.84
CA TYR A 438 -30.20 17.64 2.51
C TYR A 438 -30.26 16.48 1.51
N GLY A 439 -31.33 16.41 0.74
CA GLY A 439 -31.40 15.46 -0.37
C GLY A 439 -30.57 15.98 -1.53
N ALA A 440 -29.66 15.17 -2.06
CA ALA A 440 -29.13 15.40 -3.40
C ALA A 440 -28.68 14.08 -4.00
N GLU A 441 -28.73 14.03 -5.32
CA GLU A 441 -28.09 12.95 -6.07
C GLU A 441 -26.59 13.29 -6.16
N PRO A 442 -25.71 12.48 -5.52
CA PRO A 442 -24.27 12.66 -5.68
C PRO A 442 -23.91 12.53 -7.17
N ILE A 443 -22.93 13.30 -7.61
CA ILE A 443 -22.35 13.05 -8.93
C ILE A 443 -21.52 11.77 -8.79
N PRO A 444 -21.78 10.73 -9.61
CA PRO A 444 -20.94 9.54 -9.58
C PRO A 444 -19.50 9.95 -9.85
N VAL A 445 -18.58 9.49 -9.01
CA VAL A 445 -17.15 9.66 -9.23
C VAL A 445 -16.81 8.95 -10.53
N ALA A 446 -15.99 9.55 -11.39
CA ALA A 446 -15.59 8.92 -12.64
C ALA A 446 -14.98 7.53 -12.33
N GLY A 447 -15.59 6.47 -12.88
CA GLY A 447 -15.21 5.08 -12.64
C GLY A 447 -16.07 4.29 -11.64
N ASP A 448 -16.86 4.95 -10.77
CA ASP A 448 -17.77 4.25 -9.86
C ASP A 448 -19.18 4.12 -10.50
N PRO A 449 -19.66 2.92 -10.82
CA PRO A 449 -21.01 2.75 -11.32
C PRO A 449 -22.02 3.21 -10.25
N PRO A 450 -23.02 4.04 -10.60
CA PRO A 450 -24.00 4.53 -9.64
C PRO A 450 -24.70 3.34 -9.00
N LEU A 451 -24.75 3.31 -7.65
CA LEU A 451 -25.46 2.27 -6.91
C LEU A 451 -26.93 2.27 -7.34
N LYS A 452 -27.30 1.30 -8.18
CA LYS A 452 -28.69 1.13 -8.60
C LYS A 452 -29.50 0.68 -7.37
N LYS A 453 -30.45 1.51 -6.93
CA LYS A 453 -31.32 1.22 -5.78
C LYS A 453 -32.30 0.06 -6.04
N HIS A 454 -32.62 -0.19 -7.31
CA HIS A 454 -33.59 -1.20 -7.74
C HIS A 454 -32.91 -2.40 -8.41
N GLY A 455 -33.58 -3.55 -8.41
CA GLY A 455 -33.15 -4.76 -9.11
C GLY A 455 -32.42 -5.80 -8.27
N TRP A 456 -32.09 -5.47 -7.02
CA TRP A 456 -31.50 -6.43 -6.07
C TRP A 456 -32.53 -7.45 -5.58
N ARG A 457 -32.11 -8.71 -5.50
CA ARG A 457 -32.94 -9.83 -5.06
C ARG A 457 -32.59 -10.24 -3.63
N LYS A 458 -33.50 -10.98 -2.99
CA LYS A 458 -33.24 -11.60 -1.69
C LYS A 458 -32.03 -12.55 -1.84
N GLY A 459 -31.02 -12.38 -1.00
CA GLY A 459 -29.80 -13.19 -1.01
C GLY A 459 -28.63 -12.59 -1.80
N ASP A 460 -28.84 -11.53 -2.59
CA ASP A 460 -27.74 -10.81 -3.24
C ASP A 460 -26.87 -10.11 -2.18
N VAL A 461 -25.56 -10.26 -2.30
CA VAL A 461 -24.56 -9.58 -1.47
C VAL A 461 -24.37 -8.16 -1.97
N ARG A 462 -24.38 -7.21 -1.05
CA ARG A 462 -24.20 -5.79 -1.34
C ARG A 462 -22.71 -5.40 -1.30
N PRO A 463 -22.28 -4.36 -2.04
CA PRO A 463 -20.88 -3.96 -2.08
C PRO A 463 -20.26 -3.65 -0.71
N ASP A 464 -21.04 -3.08 0.21
CA ASP A 464 -20.63 -2.79 1.58
C ASP A 464 -20.39 -4.07 2.42
N ALA A 465 -21.20 -5.12 2.19
CA ALA A 465 -20.98 -6.43 2.81
C ALA A 465 -19.76 -7.15 2.23
N ALA A 466 -19.46 -6.94 0.94
CA ALA A 466 -18.31 -7.54 0.27
C ALA A 466 -16.97 -6.85 0.58
N ALA A 467 -16.98 -5.53 0.84
CA ALA A 467 -15.77 -4.71 0.97
C ALA A 467 -14.77 -5.17 2.03
N ASN A 468 -15.24 -5.85 3.09
CA ASN A 468 -14.38 -6.36 4.17
C ASN A 468 -14.36 -7.89 4.23
N ALA A 469 -14.97 -8.59 3.26
CA ALA A 469 -15.03 -10.06 3.29
C ALA A 469 -13.63 -10.70 3.21
N CYS A 470 -12.67 -10.02 2.59
CA CYS A 470 -11.28 -10.48 2.53
C CYS A 470 -10.62 -10.58 3.91
N GLU A 471 -11.07 -9.82 4.91
CA GLU A 471 -10.48 -9.86 6.26
C GLU A 471 -10.68 -11.21 6.96
N ALA A 472 -11.54 -12.07 6.40
CA ALA A 472 -11.75 -13.44 6.86
C ALA A 472 -10.57 -14.38 6.60
N VAL A 473 -9.64 -14.02 5.69
CA VAL A 473 -8.47 -14.87 5.37
C VAL A 473 -7.73 -15.24 6.65
N SER A 474 -7.71 -16.54 6.94
CA SER A 474 -7.25 -17.06 8.21
C SER A 474 -5.73 -16.93 8.39
N PRO A 475 -5.25 -16.88 9.64
CA PRO A 475 -3.84 -17.05 9.96
C PRO A 475 -3.22 -18.31 9.35
N THR A 476 -4.01 -19.37 9.12
CA THR A 476 -3.54 -20.61 8.49
C THR A 476 -3.09 -20.36 7.05
N ALA A 477 -3.92 -19.72 6.23
CA ALA A 477 -3.57 -19.35 4.86
C ALA A 477 -2.32 -18.44 4.82
N GLN A 478 -2.31 -17.41 5.68
CA GLN A 478 -1.20 -16.47 5.76
C GLN A 478 0.12 -17.13 6.23
N LYS A 479 0.06 -18.08 7.17
CA LYS A 479 1.24 -18.84 7.64
C LYS A 479 1.79 -19.77 6.57
N SER A 480 0.93 -20.40 5.77
CA SER A 480 1.34 -21.22 4.62
C SER A 480 2.15 -20.41 3.60
N MET A 481 1.76 -19.15 3.39
CA MET A 481 2.49 -18.17 2.57
C MET A 481 3.64 -17.46 3.30
N ARG A 482 3.85 -17.73 4.60
CA ARG A 482 4.82 -17.05 5.48
C ARG A 482 4.68 -15.53 5.56
N VAL A 483 3.51 -14.99 5.19
CA VAL A 483 3.16 -13.56 5.29
C VAL A 483 2.44 -13.23 6.60
N TYR A 484 2.16 -14.23 7.44
CA TYR A 484 1.58 -14.03 8.77
C TYR A 484 2.57 -13.45 9.76
N ARG A 485 2.10 -12.50 10.57
CA ARG A 485 2.69 -12.14 11.86
C ARG A 485 1.59 -11.92 12.88
N GLU A 486 1.86 -12.35 14.10
CA GLU A 486 0.93 -12.17 15.20
C GLU A 486 0.74 -10.69 15.53
N GLY A 487 -0.52 -10.28 15.70
CA GLY A 487 -0.87 -8.90 16.05
C GLY A 487 -0.83 -7.89 14.90
N MET A 488 -0.57 -8.31 13.65
CA MET A 488 -0.71 -7.41 12.50
C MET A 488 -2.18 -7.22 12.11
N PRO A 489 -2.61 -6.00 11.79
CA PRO A 489 -3.95 -5.75 11.28
C PRO A 489 -4.08 -6.30 9.84
N PRO A 490 -5.32 -6.51 9.35
CA PRO A 490 -5.54 -6.85 7.95
C PRO A 490 -5.06 -5.71 7.01
N PRO A 491 -4.61 -6.03 5.79
CA PRO A 491 -4.23 -5.04 4.79
C PRO A 491 -5.43 -4.30 4.22
N ALA A 492 -5.22 -3.01 3.93
CA ALA A 492 -6.22 -2.08 3.42
C ALA A 492 -6.72 -2.44 2.01
N ASP A 493 -5.91 -3.14 1.23
CA ASP A 493 -6.18 -3.56 -0.14
C ASP A 493 -6.42 -5.07 -0.28
N CYS A 494 -6.52 -5.78 0.86
CA CYS A 494 -6.65 -7.23 0.92
C CYS A 494 -5.44 -7.99 0.34
N ALA A 495 -4.24 -7.39 0.36
CA ALA A 495 -3.00 -8.01 -0.06
C ALA A 495 -2.00 -8.14 1.11
N TRP A 496 -1.73 -9.38 1.53
CA TRP A 496 -0.68 -9.70 2.48
C TRP A 496 0.62 -9.90 1.72
N GLU A 497 1.47 -8.87 1.73
CA GLU A 497 2.72 -8.84 0.98
C GLU A 497 3.93 -8.75 1.91
N GLU A 498 4.97 -9.52 1.58
CA GLU A 498 6.35 -9.33 2.04
C GLU A 498 7.24 -9.18 0.80
N ARG A 499 7.96 -8.06 0.68
CA ARG A 499 8.94 -7.82 -0.40
C ARG A 499 10.31 -7.51 0.19
N ASP A 500 11.37 -7.98 -0.45
CA ASP A 500 12.80 -7.75 -0.13
C ASP A 500 13.31 -8.21 1.24
N ALA A 501 12.47 -8.23 2.28
CA ALA A 501 12.85 -8.42 3.67
C ALA A 501 11.90 -9.38 4.41
N PRO A 502 12.37 -10.07 5.46
CA PRO A 502 13.77 -10.12 5.94
C PRO A 502 14.66 -11.07 5.12
N ARG A 503 14.18 -11.61 3.98
CA ARG A 503 14.81 -12.78 3.34
C ARG A 503 14.92 -12.74 1.80
N HIS A 504 14.87 -11.56 1.18
CA HIS A 504 14.96 -11.37 -0.29
C HIS A 504 14.08 -12.34 -1.10
N ALA A 505 12.87 -12.54 -0.60
CA ALA A 505 11.80 -13.23 -1.30
C ALA A 505 10.63 -12.26 -1.39
N GLU A 506 9.91 -12.31 -2.51
CA GLU A 506 8.60 -11.72 -2.61
C GLU A 506 7.56 -12.79 -2.31
N ARG A 507 6.58 -12.43 -1.49
CA ARG A 507 5.46 -13.30 -1.15
C ARG A 507 4.23 -12.43 -1.13
N GLU A 508 3.22 -12.83 -1.87
CA GLU A 508 1.95 -12.14 -1.95
C GLU A 508 0.84 -13.16 -1.79
N LEU A 509 -0.08 -12.89 -0.88
CA LEU A 509 -1.41 -13.49 -0.88
C LEU A 509 -2.38 -12.32 -1.03
N SER A 510 -3.16 -12.26 -2.11
CA SER A 510 -4.11 -11.18 -2.33
C SER A 510 -5.50 -11.71 -2.67
N VAL A 511 -6.52 -11.03 -2.15
CA VAL A 511 -7.93 -11.36 -2.37
C VAL A 511 -8.66 -10.16 -2.95
N THR A 512 -9.38 -10.37 -4.03
CA THR A 512 -10.28 -9.36 -4.61
C THR A 512 -11.70 -9.88 -4.61
N VAL A 513 -12.61 -9.13 -3.98
CA VAL A 513 -14.04 -9.47 -3.87
C VAL A 513 -14.85 -8.42 -4.62
N THR A 514 -15.61 -8.85 -5.63
CA THR A 514 -16.43 -7.96 -6.45
C THR A 514 -17.89 -8.36 -6.34
N ALA A 515 -18.71 -7.51 -5.71
CA ALA A 515 -20.16 -7.65 -5.69
C ALA A 515 -20.78 -7.00 -6.93
N HIS A 516 -21.24 -7.81 -7.87
CA HIS A 516 -21.83 -7.34 -9.12
C HIS A 516 -23.21 -6.75 -8.87
N GLN A 517 -23.50 -5.62 -9.53
CA GLN A 517 -24.77 -4.91 -9.39
C GLN A 517 -25.77 -5.31 -10.50
N PRO A 518 -27.08 -5.20 -10.26
CA PRO A 518 -28.08 -5.40 -11.31
C PRO A 518 -27.89 -4.43 -12.50
N GLY A 519 -28.06 -4.91 -13.72
CA GLY A 519 -28.12 -4.09 -14.94
C GLY A 519 -26.81 -3.73 -15.62
N GLY A 520 -25.68 -4.39 -15.29
CA GLY A 520 -24.41 -4.39 -16.06
C GLY A 520 -23.76 -3.03 -16.38
N GLU A 521 -22.54 -3.05 -16.92
CA GLU A 521 -21.83 -1.87 -17.45
C GLU A 521 -22.14 -1.63 -18.94
N GLU A 522 -22.35 -2.69 -19.72
CA GLU A 522 -22.61 -2.64 -21.18
C GLU A 522 -23.98 -2.06 -21.58
N GLU A 523 -24.85 -1.71 -20.63
CA GLU A 523 -26.21 -1.23 -20.93
C GLU A 523 -26.27 0.29 -21.21
N SER A 524 -25.15 1.05 -21.14
CA SER A 524 -25.17 2.51 -21.30
C SER A 524 -25.23 3.02 -22.75
N ASP A 525 -24.71 2.28 -23.72
CA ASP A 525 -24.38 2.89 -25.02
C ASP A 525 -25.39 2.63 -26.15
N SER A 526 -26.42 1.79 -25.92
CA SER A 526 -27.39 1.42 -26.98
C SER A 526 -28.86 1.49 -26.58
N ALA A 527 -29.18 2.11 -25.44
CA ALA A 527 -30.57 2.24 -24.99
C ALA A 527 -31.35 3.23 -25.88
N THR A 528 -32.22 2.71 -26.73
CA THR A 528 -33.28 3.48 -27.37
C THR A 528 -34.23 4.04 -26.29
N PRO A 529 -34.65 5.32 -26.35
CA PRO A 529 -35.23 6.03 -25.19
C PRO A 529 -36.57 5.53 -24.64
N THR A 530 -37.20 4.52 -25.24
CA THR A 530 -38.64 4.24 -25.02
C THR A 530 -38.96 2.84 -24.49
N GLY A 531 -37.97 1.96 -24.28
CA GLY A 531 -38.21 0.60 -23.75
C GLY A 531 -37.80 0.45 -22.29
N SER A 532 -38.75 0.25 -21.37
CA SER A 532 -38.48 -0.13 -19.98
C SER A 532 -37.90 -1.56 -19.91
N ARG A 533 -36.61 -1.72 -20.18
CA ARG A 533 -35.94 -3.02 -20.06
C ARG A 533 -35.78 -3.35 -18.57
N LYS A 534 -36.20 -4.55 -18.15
CA LYS A 534 -35.97 -5.03 -16.78
C LYS A 534 -34.44 -5.15 -16.58
N PRO A 535 -33.87 -4.59 -15.50
CA PRO A 535 -32.43 -4.64 -15.28
C PRO A 535 -31.96 -6.10 -15.19
N THR A 536 -30.85 -6.41 -15.85
CA THR A 536 -30.23 -7.74 -15.79
C THR A 536 -29.95 -8.12 -14.32
N PRO A 537 -30.35 -9.31 -13.84
CA PRO A 537 -30.10 -9.70 -12.45
C PRO A 537 -28.61 -9.71 -12.09
N ALA A 538 -28.27 -9.31 -10.86
CA ALA A 538 -26.89 -9.24 -10.37
C ALA A 538 -26.14 -10.59 -10.53
N VAL A 539 -26.81 -11.71 -10.24
CA VAL A 539 -26.26 -13.06 -10.44
C VAL A 539 -25.90 -13.35 -11.90
N THR A 540 -26.67 -12.84 -12.86
CA THR A 540 -26.39 -13.01 -14.30
C THR A 540 -25.17 -12.19 -14.72
N VAL A 541 -25.03 -10.98 -14.17
CA VAL A 541 -23.83 -10.14 -14.37
C VAL A 541 -22.60 -10.85 -13.82
N ALA A 542 -22.67 -11.37 -12.58
CA ALA A 542 -21.57 -12.13 -11.98
C ALA A 542 -21.21 -13.40 -12.78
N LYS A 543 -22.20 -14.12 -13.32
CA LYS A 543 -21.96 -15.26 -14.22
C LYS A 543 -21.26 -14.87 -15.51
N LYS A 544 -21.59 -13.70 -16.09
CA LYS A 544 -20.87 -13.16 -17.26
C LYS A 544 -19.43 -12.81 -16.88
N ALA A 545 -19.24 -12.02 -15.83
CA ALA A 545 -17.92 -11.61 -15.35
C ALA A 545 -17.02 -12.82 -15.02
N PHE A 546 -17.56 -13.83 -14.33
CA PHE A 546 -16.84 -15.08 -14.07
C PHE A 546 -16.38 -15.76 -15.37
N ARG A 547 -17.26 -15.89 -16.37
CA ARG A 547 -16.91 -16.49 -17.68
C ARG A 547 -15.92 -15.65 -18.47
N ASP A 548 -16.05 -14.32 -18.44
CA ASP A 548 -15.17 -13.39 -19.15
C ASP A 548 -13.75 -13.44 -18.57
N ALA A 549 -13.62 -13.39 -17.24
CA ALA A 549 -12.35 -13.56 -16.55
C ALA A 549 -11.69 -14.91 -16.86
N GLY A 550 -12.48 -15.98 -17.01
CA GLY A 550 -11.96 -17.31 -17.41
C GLY A 550 -11.51 -17.43 -18.86
N ARG A 551 -11.75 -16.42 -19.70
CA ARG A 551 -11.27 -16.39 -21.09
C ARG A 551 -10.04 -15.50 -21.25
N GLY A 552 -9.44 -15.05 -20.15
CA GLY A 552 -8.34 -14.07 -20.15
C GLY A 552 -8.76 -12.68 -20.66
N LYS A 553 -10.08 -12.39 -20.69
CA LYS A 553 -10.60 -11.07 -21.04
C LYS A 553 -10.86 -10.29 -19.76
N ILE A 554 -9.81 -9.77 -19.14
CA ILE A 554 -9.93 -8.75 -18.11
C ILE A 554 -9.42 -7.46 -18.74
N GLU A 555 -10.33 -6.52 -18.98
CA GLU A 555 -10.00 -5.22 -19.58
C GLU A 555 -9.15 -4.42 -18.57
N ASN A 556 -7.99 -3.91 -19.01
CA ASN A 556 -7.04 -3.07 -18.26
C ASN A 556 -5.99 -3.77 -17.37
N GLU A 557 -5.78 -5.07 -17.52
CA GLU A 557 -4.76 -5.83 -16.79
C GLU A 557 -3.56 -6.13 -17.72
N ASP A 558 -2.32 -6.03 -17.20
CA ASP A 558 -1.08 -6.24 -17.97
C ASP A 558 -1.05 -7.65 -18.61
N GLU A 559 -0.28 -7.86 -19.69
CA GLU A 559 -0.29 -9.14 -20.44
C GLU A 559 0.01 -10.37 -19.57
N ASP A 560 0.70 -10.16 -18.45
CA ASP A 560 1.03 -11.17 -17.43
C ASP A 560 -0.19 -11.66 -16.63
N GLU A 561 -1.39 -11.08 -16.81
CA GLU A 561 -2.62 -11.43 -16.07
C GLU A 561 -3.61 -12.32 -16.85
N LYS A 562 -3.26 -12.78 -18.07
CA LYS A 562 -4.06 -13.76 -18.87
C LYS A 562 -4.11 -15.18 -18.26
N VAL A 563 -3.63 -15.35 -17.03
CA VAL A 563 -3.35 -16.61 -16.32
C VAL A 563 -4.58 -17.52 -16.13
N LEU A 564 -5.82 -17.00 -16.23
CA LEU A 564 -7.03 -17.80 -16.06
C LEU A 564 -7.65 -18.37 -17.36
N ALA A 565 -7.03 -18.13 -18.52
CA ALA A 565 -7.52 -18.69 -19.79
C ALA A 565 -7.46 -20.23 -19.83
N ASP A 566 -6.48 -20.83 -19.15
CA ASP A 566 -6.25 -22.28 -19.06
C ASP A 566 -6.68 -22.87 -17.70
N ALA A 567 -7.66 -22.24 -17.05
CA ALA A 567 -8.09 -22.62 -15.71
C ALA A 567 -8.88 -23.94 -15.66
N HIS A 568 -8.58 -24.75 -14.65
CA HIS A 568 -9.27 -26.01 -14.36
C HIS A 568 -10.48 -25.77 -13.47
N PRO A 569 -11.63 -26.44 -13.71
CA PRO A 569 -12.76 -26.40 -12.78
C PRO A 569 -12.35 -26.88 -11.39
N LEU A 570 -12.89 -26.23 -10.36
CA LEU A 570 -12.65 -26.58 -8.96
C LEU A 570 -13.98 -26.78 -8.25
N ASP A 571 -14.22 -28.00 -7.78
CA ASP A 571 -15.45 -28.37 -7.09
C ASP A 571 -15.42 -27.98 -5.60
N GLY A 572 -16.59 -27.82 -4.99
CA GLY A 572 -16.73 -27.61 -3.54
C GLY A 572 -16.51 -26.17 -3.05
N LEU A 573 -16.19 -25.22 -3.94
CA LEU A 573 -15.95 -23.81 -3.60
C LEU A 573 -16.93 -22.88 -4.33
N GLY A 574 -17.94 -22.41 -3.61
CA GLY A 574 -18.96 -21.51 -4.15
C GLY A 574 -19.92 -22.22 -5.12
N ASP A 575 -20.52 -21.46 -6.03
CA ASP A 575 -21.43 -21.99 -7.05
C ASP A 575 -20.65 -22.55 -8.25
N GLU A 576 -19.54 -21.90 -8.60
CA GLU A 576 -18.61 -22.24 -9.68
C GLU A 576 -17.23 -21.74 -9.27
N ALA A 577 -16.19 -22.56 -9.38
CA ALA A 577 -14.81 -22.13 -9.20
C ALA A 577 -13.89 -22.72 -10.26
N LYS A 578 -12.76 -22.04 -10.46
CA LYS A 578 -11.68 -22.49 -11.32
C LYS A 578 -10.35 -21.98 -10.82
N SER A 579 -9.29 -22.64 -11.24
CA SER A 579 -7.96 -22.38 -10.74
C SER A 579 -6.86 -22.66 -11.76
N THR A 580 -5.76 -21.93 -11.61
CA THR A 580 -4.48 -22.24 -12.23
C THR A 580 -3.39 -22.25 -11.18
N ALA A 581 -2.35 -23.01 -11.47
CA ALA A 581 -1.19 -23.16 -10.61
C ALA A 581 0.04 -23.31 -11.51
N ASN A 582 1.06 -22.50 -11.27
CA ASN A 582 2.29 -22.50 -12.07
C ASN A 582 3.50 -22.55 -11.14
N ASP A 583 4.47 -23.40 -11.45
CA ASP A 583 5.77 -23.48 -10.78
C ASP A 583 6.86 -23.40 -11.84
N SER A 584 7.93 -22.65 -11.58
CA SER A 584 9.08 -22.64 -12.47
C SER A 584 9.94 -23.89 -12.26
N ALA A 585 10.63 -24.35 -13.32
CA ALA A 585 11.62 -25.43 -13.21
C ALA A 585 12.68 -25.14 -12.14
N ARG A 586 13.12 -23.88 -12.05
CA ARG A 586 14.07 -23.41 -11.03
C ARG A 586 13.46 -23.40 -9.63
N GLY A 587 12.13 -23.37 -9.52
CA GLY A 587 11.40 -23.18 -8.26
C GLY A 587 11.61 -21.81 -7.64
N THR A 588 12.17 -20.86 -8.37
CA THR A 588 12.34 -19.49 -7.91
C THR A 588 11.04 -18.71 -7.99
N TRP A 589 10.01 -19.23 -8.65
CA TRP A 589 8.72 -18.57 -8.78
C TRP A 589 7.60 -19.61 -8.74
N GLN A 590 6.59 -19.33 -7.93
CA GLN A 590 5.38 -20.12 -7.75
C GLN A 590 4.17 -19.19 -7.79
N SER A 591 3.08 -19.65 -8.39
CA SER A 591 1.80 -18.96 -8.31
C SER A 591 0.61 -19.94 -8.26
N ALA A 592 -0.47 -19.47 -7.64
CA ALA A 592 -1.80 -20.04 -7.72
C ALA A 592 -2.81 -18.89 -7.87
N ASP A 593 -3.68 -18.96 -8.88
CA ASP A 593 -4.78 -18.00 -9.08
C ASP A 593 -6.09 -18.78 -9.08
N LEU A 594 -7.01 -18.41 -8.20
CA LEU A 594 -8.33 -19.00 -8.09
C LEU A 594 -9.38 -17.94 -8.33
N LEU A 595 -10.41 -18.29 -9.07
CA LEU A 595 -11.61 -17.49 -9.22
C LEU A 595 -12.81 -18.34 -8.83
N ALA A 596 -13.62 -17.86 -7.88
CA ALA A 596 -14.91 -18.45 -7.56
C ALA A 596 -16.03 -17.43 -7.74
N ARG A 597 -17.24 -17.95 -7.99
CA ARG A 597 -18.48 -17.20 -7.98
C ARG A 597 -19.38 -17.76 -6.88
N HIS A 598 -19.93 -16.88 -6.06
CA HIS A 598 -21.02 -17.23 -5.15
C HIS A 598 -22.13 -16.20 -5.29
N ARG A 599 -23.32 -16.64 -5.73
CA ARG A 599 -24.44 -15.76 -6.05
C ARG A 599 -24.00 -14.66 -7.03
N ASN A 600 -24.13 -13.39 -6.64
CA ASN A 600 -23.74 -12.21 -7.41
C ASN A 600 -22.32 -11.70 -7.10
N VAL A 601 -21.49 -12.46 -6.39
CA VAL A 601 -20.11 -12.08 -6.05
C VAL A 601 -19.13 -12.95 -6.82
N THR A 602 -18.02 -12.35 -7.26
CA THR A 602 -16.82 -13.06 -7.67
C THR A 602 -15.70 -12.81 -6.68
N VAL A 603 -15.00 -13.87 -6.28
CA VAL A 603 -13.84 -13.83 -5.38
C VAL A 603 -12.64 -14.33 -6.17
N ARG A 604 -11.61 -13.50 -6.34
CA ARG A 604 -10.32 -13.87 -6.92
C ARG A 604 -9.28 -13.94 -5.81
N VAL A 605 -8.53 -15.03 -5.74
CA VAL A 605 -7.42 -15.20 -4.80
C VAL A 605 -6.16 -15.46 -5.61
N LYS A 606 -5.14 -14.62 -5.41
CA LYS A 606 -3.81 -14.82 -5.97
C LYS A 606 -2.85 -15.14 -4.83
N ALA A 607 -2.06 -16.18 -4.99
CA ALA A 607 -0.92 -16.46 -4.14
C ALA A 607 0.31 -16.55 -5.03
N ARG A 608 1.36 -15.78 -4.74
CA ARG A 608 2.60 -15.74 -5.50
C ARG A 608 3.78 -15.76 -4.54
N THR A 609 4.82 -16.49 -4.90
CA THR A 609 6.11 -16.42 -4.22
C THR A 609 7.23 -16.37 -5.22
N GLU A 610 8.23 -15.55 -4.96
CA GLU A 610 9.40 -15.39 -5.81
C GLU A 610 10.67 -15.25 -4.97
N ALA A 611 11.69 -16.04 -5.31
CA ALA A 611 13.02 -15.89 -4.75
C ALA A 611 13.80 -14.95 -5.66
N LEU A 612 14.15 -13.75 -5.16
CA LEU A 612 14.88 -12.74 -5.93
C LEU A 612 16.33 -13.13 -6.22
N SER A 613 16.82 -14.19 -5.57
CA SER A 613 18.13 -14.78 -5.80
C SER A 613 18.05 -16.29 -5.67
N SER A 614 18.85 -17.02 -6.47
CA SER A 614 18.94 -18.47 -6.42
C SER A 614 19.25 -18.98 -5.00
N GLY A 615 20.24 -18.39 -4.32
CA GLY A 615 20.68 -18.82 -2.98
C GLY A 615 19.64 -18.73 -1.86
N LEU A 616 18.49 -18.10 -2.13
CA LEU A 616 17.44 -17.82 -1.15
C LEU A 616 16.14 -18.56 -1.43
N TRP A 617 16.21 -19.56 -2.29
CA TRP A 617 15.10 -20.46 -2.57
C TRP A 617 14.50 -21.12 -1.32
N GLY A 618 15.30 -21.38 -0.29
CA GLY A 618 14.79 -21.93 0.99
C GLY A 618 13.82 -21.00 1.73
N GLU A 619 13.69 -19.76 1.25
CA GLU A 619 12.85 -18.75 1.86
C GLU A 619 11.47 -18.66 1.21
N VAL A 620 11.26 -19.23 0.01
CA VAL A 620 9.92 -19.32 -0.59
C VAL A 620 9.18 -20.60 -0.16
N PRO A 621 7.87 -20.52 0.12
CA PRO A 621 7.01 -21.69 0.23
C PRO A 621 7.04 -22.55 -1.05
N PRO A 622 7.07 -23.90 -0.95
CA PRO A 622 6.92 -24.75 -2.12
C PRO A 622 5.50 -24.66 -2.72
N GLN A 623 5.36 -24.99 -4.01
CA GLN A 623 4.12 -24.84 -4.79
C GLN A 623 2.87 -25.37 -4.07
N HIS A 624 2.90 -26.59 -3.53
CA HIS A 624 1.72 -27.17 -2.87
C HIS A 624 1.21 -26.35 -1.67
N ARG A 625 2.09 -25.58 -1.00
CA ARG A 625 1.67 -24.65 0.08
C ARG A 625 1.08 -23.37 -0.45
N VAL A 626 1.60 -22.88 -1.58
CA VAL A 626 1.02 -21.73 -2.30
C VAL A 626 -0.41 -22.09 -2.73
N GLU A 627 -0.59 -23.27 -3.31
CA GLU A 627 -1.92 -23.82 -3.67
C GLU A 627 -2.84 -23.97 -2.46
N ALA A 628 -2.36 -24.59 -1.38
CA ALA A 628 -3.15 -24.80 -0.17
C ALA A 628 -3.54 -23.48 0.51
N ALA A 629 -2.64 -22.49 0.54
CA ALA A 629 -2.93 -21.17 1.09
C ALA A 629 -4.00 -20.45 0.28
N ALA A 630 -3.89 -20.49 -1.04
CA ALA A 630 -4.84 -19.84 -1.94
C ALA A 630 -6.23 -20.49 -1.84
N ARG A 631 -6.31 -21.83 -1.78
CA ARG A 631 -7.55 -22.57 -1.52
C ARG A 631 -8.18 -22.22 -0.17
N THR A 632 -7.37 -22.21 0.90
CA THR A 632 -7.82 -21.88 2.26
C THR A 632 -8.35 -20.45 2.32
N ALA A 633 -7.61 -19.48 1.77
CA ALA A 633 -8.03 -18.08 1.71
C ALA A 633 -9.34 -17.90 0.94
N LEU A 634 -9.52 -18.62 -0.17
CA LEU A 634 -10.78 -18.60 -0.93
C LEU A 634 -11.94 -19.17 -0.11
N ALA A 635 -11.74 -20.33 0.54
CA ALA A 635 -12.71 -20.97 1.42
C ALA A 635 -13.15 -20.03 2.56
N ASP A 636 -12.20 -19.41 3.26
CA ASP A 636 -12.45 -18.48 4.37
C ASP A 636 -13.35 -17.31 3.92
N VAL A 637 -13.05 -16.72 2.76
CA VAL A 637 -13.79 -15.56 2.22
C VAL A 637 -15.18 -15.96 1.72
N LEU A 638 -15.31 -17.13 1.09
CA LEU A 638 -16.61 -17.65 0.66
C LEU A 638 -17.53 -17.96 1.86
N GLU A 639 -17.00 -18.55 2.93
CA GLU A 639 -17.75 -18.80 4.18
C GLU A 639 -18.24 -17.48 4.80
N GLN A 640 -17.37 -16.45 4.85
CA GLN A 640 -17.75 -15.09 5.29
C GLN A 640 -18.86 -14.46 4.44
N LEU A 641 -18.94 -14.81 3.16
CA LEU A 641 -20.00 -14.39 2.23
C LEU A 641 -21.27 -15.26 2.30
N GLY A 642 -21.29 -16.28 3.18
CA GLY A 642 -22.42 -17.16 3.42
C GLY A 642 -22.54 -18.34 2.46
N ALA A 643 -21.42 -18.76 1.84
CA ALA A 643 -21.34 -20.02 1.12
C ALA A 643 -21.15 -21.19 2.10
N GLU A 644 -21.73 -22.34 1.79
CA GLU A 644 -21.44 -23.58 2.51
C GLU A 644 -20.16 -24.19 1.94
N VAL A 645 -19.08 -24.14 2.72
CA VAL A 645 -17.78 -24.69 2.32
C VAL A 645 -17.49 -25.95 3.14
N PRO A 646 -17.30 -27.13 2.50
CA PRO A 646 -17.02 -28.37 3.22
C PRO A 646 -15.77 -28.26 4.10
N ALA A 647 -15.74 -28.94 5.23
CA ALA A 647 -14.59 -28.90 6.14
C ALA A 647 -13.28 -29.39 5.49
N SER A 648 -13.36 -30.31 4.53
CA SER A 648 -12.24 -30.80 3.73
C SER A 648 -11.56 -29.70 2.91
N GLU A 649 -12.31 -28.68 2.49
CA GLU A 649 -11.80 -27.53 1.73
C GLU A 649 -11.04 -26.53 2.61
N ARG A 650 -11.25 -26.58 3.94
CA ARG A 650 -10.61 -25.69 4.93
C ARG A 650 -9.35 -26.27 5.53
N ALA A 651 -9.24 -27.60 5.54
CA ALA A 651 -8.03 -28.25 6.00
C ALA A 651 -6.92 -27.97 4.97
N LEU A 652 -5.70 -27.68 5.46
CA LEU A 652 -4.53 -27.79 4.60
C LEU A 652 -4.45 -29.24 4.15
N ALA A 653 -4.85 -29.49 2.91
CA ALA A 653 -4.79 -30.82 2.34
C ALA A 653 -3.36 -31.33 2.46
N GLU A 654 -3.19 -32.49 3.08
CA GLU A 654 -1.87 -33.12 3.06
C GLU A 654 -1.49 -33.37 1.59
N PRO A 655 -0.26 -33.05 1.20
CA PRO A 655 0.20 -33.30 -0.16
C PRO A 655 0.17 -34.81 -0.41
N THR A 656 -0.83 -35.26 -1.18
CA THR A 656 -1.04 -36.67 -1.52
C THR A 656 -0.43 -37.00 -2.88
N GLY A 657 -0.31 -38.29 -3.19
CA GLY A 657 0.24 -38.75 -4.47
C GLY A 657 1.76 -38.65 -4.59
N GLY A 658 2.25 -39.26 -5.69
CA GLY A 658 3.66 -39.44 -5.98
C GLY A 658 4.27 -40.65 -5.27
N LYS A 659 5.17 -41.36 -5.97
CA LYS A 659 5.93 -42.49 -5.40
C LYS A 659 6.96 -42.00 -4.39
N ILE A 660 7.52 -40.82 -4.63
CA ILE A 660 8.52 -40.19 -3.76
C ILE A 660 7.80 -39.11 -2.95
N THR A 661 7.75 -39.29 -1.63
CA THR A 661 7.08 -38.38 -0.69
C THR A 661 8.07 -37.57 0.13
N GLU A 662 9.36 -37.91 0.10
CA GLU A 662 10.43 -37.22 0.83
C GLU A 662 11.68 -37.13 -0.04
N ALA A 663 12.29 -35.95 -0.09
CA ALA A 663 13.54 -35.69 -0.77
C ALA A 663 14.71 -35.89 0.20
N LYS A 664 15.69 -36.67 -0.24
CA LYS A 664 16.91 -37.01 0.48
C LYS A 664 17.86 -35.80 0.55
N PRO A 665 18.53 -35.54 1.69
CA PRO A 665 19.48 -34.45 1.82
C PRO A 665 20.59 -34.47 0.74
N LEU A 666 20.83 -33.32 0.10
CA LEU A 666 21.75 -33.19 -1.04
C LEU A 666 23.17 -32.79 -0.64
N CYS A 667 23.35 -31.82 0.27
CA CYS A 667 24.65 -31.21 0.53
C CYS A 667 25.72 -32.21 0.99
N SER A 668 25.37 -33.14 1.88
CA SER A 668 26.29 -34.17 2.34
C SER A 668 26.61 -35.20 1.26
N ARG A 669 25.64 -35.48 0.38
CA ARG A 669 25.73 -36.50 -0.67
C ARG A 669 26.60 -36.05 -1.85
N LEU A 670 26.50 -34.78 -2.23
CA LEU A 670 27.20 -34.19 -3.38
C LEU A 670 28.51 -33.50 -3.00
N ARG A 671 28.95 -33.61 -1.74
CA ARG A 671 30.13 -32.91 -1.23
C ARG A 671 31.39 -33.20 -2.05
N SER A 672 31.59 -34.45 -2.46
CA SER A 672 32.80 -34.86 -3.20
C SER A 672 32.81 -34.30 -4.62
N GLU A 673 31.67 -34.39 -5.30
CA GLU A 673 31.48 -33.91 -6.67
C GLU A 673 31.59 -32.37 -6.69
N ALA A 674 30.91 -31.70 -5.76
CA ALA A 674 30.97 -30.24 -5.63
C ALA A 674 32.38 -29.73 -5.30
N ALA A 675 33.15 -30.44 -4.46
CA ALA A 675 34.53 -30.06 -4.17
C ALA A 675 35.44 -30.11 -5.41
N GLY A 676 35.15 -31.00 -6.37
CA GLY A 676 35.85 -31.05 -7.65
C GLY A 676 35.44 -29.94 -8.63
N LEU A 677 34.15 -29.58 -8.64
CA LEU A 677 33.58 -28.60 -9.57
C LEU A 677 33.73 -27.14 -9.10
N VAL A 678 33.69 -26.93 -7.79
CA VAL A 678 33.77 -25.62 -7.13
C VAL A 678 34.78 -25.70 -5.97
N PRO A 679 36.10 -25.77 -6.26
CA PRO A 679 37.11 -25.93 -5.22
C PRO A 679 37.07 -24.80 -4.19
N GLY A 680 37.10 -25.16 -2.90
CA GLY A 680 37.07 -24.20 -1.79
C GLY A 680 35.69 -23.67 -1.42
N ALA A 681 34.64 -24.00 -2.18
CA ALA A 681 33.28 -23.63 -1.81
C ALA A 681 32.77 -24.39 -0.59
N LYS A 682 31.97 -23.70 0.22
CA LYS A 682 31.21 -24.30 1.31
C LYS A 682 29.81 -24.64 0.81
N ALA A 683 29.32 -25.80 1.21
CA ALA A 683 27.94 -26.18 0.95
C ALA A 683 27.00 -25.29 1.78
N GLN A 684 26.05 -24.63 1.12
CA GLN A 684 24.94 -23.94 1.75
C GLN A 684 23.67 -24.76 1.52
N ASP A 685 23.07 -25.25 2.61
CA ASP A 685 21.78 -25.92 2.55
C ASP A 685 20.69 -24.88 2.26
N THR A 686 20.11 -24.98 1.06
CA THR A 686 19.03 -24.12 0.59
C THR A 686 17.65 -24.77 0.74
N THR A 687 17.56 -25.89 1.46
CA THR A 687 16.28 -26.56 1.78
C THR A 687 15.31 -25.60 2.49
N PRO A 688 14.03 -25.52 2.06
CA PRO A 688 13.09 -24.58 2.64
C PRO A 688 12.89 -24.73 4.16
N ARG A 689 13.21 -23.66 4.91
CA ARG A 689 13.09 -23.66 6.39
C ARG A 689 11.63 -23.75 6.83
N GLY A 690 11.21 -24.89 7.36
CA GLY A 690 9.80 -25.15 7.71
C GLY A 690 9.02 -25.94 6.66
N GLY A 691 9.71 -26.47 5.63
CA GLY A 691 9.23 -27.57 4.78
C GLY A 691 9.16 -28.87 5.58
N ALA A 692 8.21 -28.93 6.52
CA ALA A 692 7.99 -30.07 7.41
C ALA A 692 7.56 -31.35 6.67
N ASP A 693 7.19 -31.26 5.40
CA ASP A 693 6.80 -32.40 4.56
C ASP A 693 8.00 -33.05 3.85
N GLY A 694 9.20 -32.46 3.91
CA GLY A 694 10.43 -33.07 3.41
C GLY A 694 10.50 -33.26 1.88
N ARG A 695 9.50 -32.82 1.11
CA ARG A 695 9.41 -33.04 -0.35
C ARG A 695 10.41 -32.25 -1.18
N VAL A 696 11.09 -31.28 -0.60
CA VAL A 696 11.86 -30.27 -1.32
C VAL A 696 13.19 -30.07 -0.60
N THR A 697 14.31 -30.16 -1.32
CA THR A 697 15.67 -29.98 -0.76
C THR A 697 16.59 -29.34 -1.80
N GLY A 698 17.57 -28.57 -1.32
CA GLY A 698 18.47 -27.81 -2.17
C GLY A 698 19.86 -27.70 -1.55
N CYS A 699 20.87 -27.54 -2.39
CA CYS A 699 22.19 -27.19 -1.95
C CYS A 699 22.91 -26.34 -2.99
N ASP A 700 23.59 -25.31 -2.49
CA ASP A 700 24.32 -24.35 -3.29
C ASP A 700 25.79 -24.36 -2.85
N TRP A 701 26.72 -24.26 -3.80
CA TRP A 701 28.15 -24.17 -3.56
C TRP A 701 28.71 -22.97 -4.30
N GLU A 702 29.20 -22.01 -3.53
CA GLU A 702 29.87 -20.80 -4.00
C GLU A 702 31.19 -20.63 -3.23
N SER A 703 32.25 -20.21 -3.92
CA SER A 703 33.55 -19.98 -3.29
C SER A 703 33.69 -18.52 -2.83
N ASP A 704 34.02 -18.33 -1.56
CA ASP A 704 34.29 -17.00 -0.97
C ASP A 704 35.44 -16.27 -1.72
N ALA A 705 36.38 -17.01 -2.28
CA ALA A 705 37.56 -16.48 -2.96
C ALA A 705 37.31 -16.10 -4.42
N ASP A 706 36.33 -16.74 -5.06
CA ASP A 706 36.00 -16.57 -6.46
C ASP A 706 34.53 -16.94 -6.70
N PRO A 707 33.61 -15.97 -6.84
CA PRO A 707 32.19 -16.25 -7.08
C PRO A 707 31.92 -16.77 -8.49
N THR A 708 32.97 -16.99 -9.30
CA THR A 708 32.81 -17.38 -10.70
C THR A 708 32.34 -18.82 -10.91
N PRO A 709 32.88 -19.86 -10.24
CA PRO A 709 32.25 -21.17 -10.20
C PRO A 709 31.10 -21.18 -9.19
N HIS A 710 29.91 -21.53 -9.66
CA HIS A 710 28.72 -21.68 -8.83
C HIS A 710 27.98 -22.94 -9.25
N LEU A 711 27.65 -23.80 -8.27
CA LEU A 711 26.86 -25.01 -8.47
C LEU A 711 25.61 -24.93 -7.59
N THR A 712 24.44 -25.01 -8.19
CA THR A 712 23.15 -25.16 -7.50
C THR A 712 22.53 -26.49 -7.87
N VAL A 713 22.09 -27.24 -6.87
CA VAL A 713 21.36 -28.50 -7.06
C VAL A 713 20.09 -28.49 -6.22
N ARG A 714 18.94 -28.74 -6.86
CA ARG A 714 17.65 -28.79 -6.19
C ARG A 714 16.90 -30.05 -6.58
N VAL A 715 16.13 -30.56 -5.63
CA VAL A 715 15.25 -31.70 -5.83
C VAL A 715 13.87 -31.37 -5.28
N LYS A 716 12.85 -31.64 -6.09
CA LYS A 716 11.43 -31.47 -5.74
C LYS A 716 10.70 -32.79 -5.97
N ALA A 717 10.02 -33.30 -4.96
CA ALA A 717 9.11 -34.43 -5.04
C ALA A 717 7.68 -33.88 -5.08
N LEU A 718 7.14 -33.68 -6.29
CA LEU A 718 5.85 -33.04 -6.47
C LEU A 718 4.71 -33.95 -5.98
N PRO A 719 3.71 -33.43 -5.24
CA PRO A 719 2.46 -34.14 -4.94
C PRO A 719 1.44 -33.96 -6.07
N ASP A 720 0.28 -34.62 -5.97
CA ASP A 720 -0.89 -34.29 -6.79
C ASP A 720 -1.34 -32.84 -6.49
N SER A 721 -1.80 -32.12 -7.52
CA SER A 721 -2.20 -30.73 -7.37
C SER A 721 -3.68 -30.67 -7.00
N PRO A 722 -4.02 -30.18 -5.80
CA PRO A 722 -5.40 -30.01 -5.39
C PRO A 722 -6.18 -28.98 -6.24
N LEU A 723 -5.49 -28.08 -6.94
CA LEU A 723 -6.11 -27.02 -7.74
C LEU A 723 -6.30 -27.39 -9.21
N THR A 724 -5.43 -28.21 -9.78
CA THR A 724 -5.51 -28.57 -11.20
C THR A 724 -6.00 -29.99 -11.42
N GLY A 725 -6.09 -30.80 -10.35
CA GLY A 725 -6.39 -32.23 -10.44
C GLY A 725 -5.29 -33.06 -11.12
N ARG A 726 -4.16 -32.43 -11.47
CA ARG A 726 -3.03 -33.11 -12.13
C ARG A 726 -2.34 -34.04 -11.14
N SER A 727 -2.00 -35.24 -11.62
CA SER A 727 -1.17 -36.15 -10.85
C SER A 727 0.25 -35.59 -10.63
N ALA A 728 0.90 -36.07 -9.59
CA ALA A 728 2.27 -35.76 -9.22
C ALA A 728 3.27 -35.98 -10.38
N ALA A 729 3.09 -37.05 -11.15
CA ALA A 729 3.92 -37.34 -12.31
C ALA A 729 3.68 -36.35 -13.47
N LYS A 730 2.42 -35.97 -13.72
CA LYS A 730 2.08 -35.03 -14.79
C LYS A 730 2.60 -33.62 -14.49
N GLN A 731 2.53 -33.18 -13.24
CA GLN A 731 3.15 -31.91 -12.86
C GLN A 731 4.67 -31.94 -13.05
N ALA A 732 5.33 -33.04 -12.68
CA ALA A 732 6.78 -33.16 -12.87
C ALA A 732 7.15 -33.12 -14.36
N GLU A 733 6.33 -33.74 -15.23
CA GLU A 733 6.48 -33.69 -16.69
C GLU A 733 6.39 -32.24 -17.20
N GLU A 734 5.35 -31.50 -16.81
CA GLU A 734 5.17 -30.10 -17.23
C GLU A 734 6.31 -29.18 -16.77
N VAL A 735 6.83 -29.40 -15.55
CA VAL A 735 8.00 -28.67 -15.05
C VAL A 735 9.25 -28.93 -15.89
N VAL A 736 9.46 -30.16 -16.36
CA VAL A 736 10.57 -30.46 -17.27
C VAL A 736 10.31 -29.93 -18.68
N THR A 737 9.11 -30.14 -19.23
CA THR A 737 8.75 -29.67 -20.59
C THR A 737 8.83 -28.14 -20.72
N SER A 738 8.49 -27.40 -19.67
CA SER A 738 8.59 -25.93 -19.62
C SER A 738 10.02 -25.41 -19.41
N ALA A 739 10.98 -26.27 -19.07
CA ALA A 739 12.36 -25.87 -18.94
C ALA A 739 13.00 -25.61 -20.31
N ASP A 740 13.85 -24.58 -20.37
CA ASP A 740 14.61 -24.26 -21.57
C ASP A 740 15.62 -25.36 -21.94
N GLY A 741 16.10 -25.31 -23.17
CA GLY A 741 17.11 -26.24 -23.68
C GLY A 741 16.56 -27.42 -24.49
N GLY A 742 17.49 -28.27 -24.94
CA GLY A 742 17.17 -29.44 -25.78
C GLY A 742 16.98 -30.70 -24.94
N GLU A 743 16.18 -31.64 -25.45
CA GLU A 743 15.97 -32.96 -24.82
C GLU A 743 17.28 -33.73 -24.65
N LEU A 744 17.37 -34.48 -23.55
CA LEU A 744 18.53 -35.26 -23.16
C LEU A 744 18.10 -36.64 -22.68
N SER A 745 18.59 -37.70 -23.33
CA SER A 745 18.30 -39.08 -22.96
C SER A 745 19.23 -39.64 -21.89
N GLY A 746 18.77 -40.65 -21.15
CA GLY A 746 19.55 -41.38 -20.15
C GLY A 746 19.63 -40.73 -18.77
N PHE A 747 18.65 -39.88 -18.43
CA PHE A 747 18.53 -39.18 -17.14
C PHE A 747 17.08 -39.25 -16.67
N GLY A 748 16.72 -40.35 -16.03
CA GLY A 748 15.35 -40.65 -15.61
C GLY A 748 14.38 -40.82 -16.79
N ASP A 749 13.12 -40.45 -16.57
CA ASP A 749 12.06 -40.53 -17.57
C ASP A 749 12.23 -39.48 -18.69
N GLU A 750 12.68 -38.28 -18.33
CA GLU A 750 12.78 -37.12 -19.22
C GLU A 750 13.82 -36.14 -18.69
N ALA A 751 14.61 -35.51 -19.57
CA ALA A 751 15.51 -34.44 -19.17
C ALA A 751 15.72 -33.42 -20.29
N ARG A 752 16.07 -32.19 -19.90
CA ARG A 752 16.45 -31.09 -20.78
C ARG A 752 17.74 -30.45 -20.32
N LEU A 753 18.54 -29.96 -21.28
CA LEU A 753 19.81 -29.30 -21.03
C LEU A 753 19.88 -27.98 -21.79
N GLU A 754 19.76 -26.89 -21.04
CA GLU A 754 20.00 -25.53 -21.49
C GLU A 754 21.51 -25.23 -21.43
N ARG A 755 22.00 -24.53 -22.45
CA ARG A 755 23.41 -24.12 -22.55
C ARG A 755 23.45 -22.65 -22.87
N ASP A 756 23.66 -21.84 -21.84
CA ASP A 756 23.87 -20.42 -21.99
C ASP A 756 25.36 -20.07 -21.95
N SER A 757 25.75 -19.08 -22.75
CA SER A 757 27.10 -18.54 -22.73
C SER A 757 27.07 -17.09 -23.14
N PHE A 758 27.53 -16.21 -22.25
CA PHE A 758 27.71 -14.80 -22.56
C PHE A 758 29.16 -14.39 -22.35
N ARG A 759 29.63 -13.43 -23.16
CA ARG A 759 30.95 -12.83 -22.99
C ARG A 759 30.81 -11.50 -22.27
N HIS A 760 31.59 -11.32 -21.22
CA HIS A 760 31.75 -10.02 -20.58
C HIS A 760 33.24 -9.66 -20.63
N LYS A 761 33.58 -8.69 -21.48
CA LYS A 761 34.98 -8.34 -21.82
C LYS A 761 35.72 -9.56 -22.39
N ALA A 762 36.93 -9.84 -21.91
CA ALA A 762 37.73 -10.98 -22.32
C ALA A 762 37.30 -12.31 -21.67
N ASN A 763 36.41 -12.27 -20.66
CA ASN A 763 36.00 -13.46 -19.95
C ASN A 763 34.70 -14.02 -20.55
N MET A 764 34.66 -15.34 -20.70
CA MET A 764 33.48 -16.07 -21.13
C MET A 764 32.84 -16.71 -19.90
N ASN A 765 31.61 -16.31 -19.61
CA ASN A 765 30.75 -17.00 -18.66
C ASN A 765 29.99 -18.08 -19.43
N ARG A 766 29.94 -19.28 -18.87
CA ARG A 766 29.06 -20.34 -19.34
C ARG A 766 28.21 -20.80 -18.19
N ASN A 767 26.92 -20.94 -18.45
CA ASN A 767 25.96 -21.53 -17.55
C ASN A 767 25.26 -22.70 -18.24
N HIS A 768 25.31 -23.87 -17.63
CA HIS A 768 24.59 -25.05 -18.12
C HIS A 768 23.56 -25.46 -17.07
N THR A 769 22.31 -25.55 -17.48
CA THR A 769 21.19 -25.91 -16.62
C THR A 769 20.59 -27.22 -17.12
N LEU A 770 20.60 -28.25 -16.26
CA LEU A 770 19.99 -29.55 -16.51
C LEU A 770 18.77 -29.71 -15.61
N VAL A 771 17.62 -29.98 -16.22
CA VAL A 771 16.39 -30.33 -15.50
C VAL A 771 15.99 -31.75 -15.91
N ALA A 772 15.83 -32.65 -14.94
CA ALA A 772 15.49 -34.06 -15.18
C ALA A 772 14.33 -34.52 -14.30
N ARG A 773 13.58 -35.51 -14.77
CA ARG A 773 12.44 -36.11 -14.07
C ARG A 773 12.63 -37.61 -13.87
N GLU A 774 12.20 -38.10 -12.72
CA GLU A 774 12.06 -39.53 -12.41
C GLU A 774 10.73 -39.73 -11.65
N GLY A 775 9.71 -40.22 -12.34
CA GLY A 775 8.34 -40.27 -11.81
C GLY A 775 7.83 -38.87 -11.45
N ASN A 776 7.62 -38.63 -10.15
CA ASN A 776 7.22 -37.34 -9.59
C ASN A 776 8.38 -36.50 -9.02
N LEU A 777 9.61 -36.96 -9.18
CA LEU A 777 10.81 -36.22 -8.80
C LEU A 777 11.23 -35.30 -9.94
N VAL A 778 11.57 -34.05 -9.63
CA VAL A 778 12.28 -33.13 -10.51
C VAL A 778 13.63 -32.81 -9.89
N VAL A 779 14.69 -32.97 -10.68
CA VAL A 779 16.07 -32.64 -10.34
C VAL A 779 16.51 -31.47 -11.19
N TYR A 780 16.97 -30.40 -10.54
CA TYR A 780 17.50 -29.20 -11.17
C TYR A 780 18.98 -29.07 -10.82
N VAL A 781 19.84 -28.94 -11.83
CA VAL A 781 21.28 -28.73 -11.68
C VAL A 781 21.66 -27.51 -12.51
N ASP A 782 22.21 -26.49 -11.88
CA ASP A 782 22.72 -25.29 -12.53
C ASP A 782 24.20 -25.16 -12.20
N TYR A 783 25.04 -25.13 -13.23
CA TYR A 783 26.48 -24.99 -13.08
C TYR A 783 26.99 -23.86 -13.95
N GLN A 784 27.41 -22.79 -13.28
CA GLN A 784 27.99 -21.61 -13.87
C GLN A 784 29.48 -21.58 -13.60
N ARG A 785 30.28 -21.21 -14.61
CA ARG A 785 31.72 -20.98 -14.43
C ARG A 785 32.28 -19.98 -15.43
N TRP A 786 33.19 -19.13 -14.96
CA TRP A 786 33.97 -18.26 -15.84
C TRP A 786 35.24 -18.96 -16.30
N ASN A 787 35.65 -18.69 -17.54
CA ASN A 787 36.91 -19.17 -18.12
C ASN A 787 37.07 -20.70 -18.11
N HIS A 788 35.97 -21.45 -18.10
CA HIS A 788 36.00 -22.91 -18.09
C HIS A 788 36.40 -23.55 -19.43
N PRO A 789 37.15 -24.67 -19.45
CA PRO A 789 37.38 -25.44 -20.66
C PRO A 789 36.06 -26.00 -21.21
N THR A 790 35.91 -25.96 -22.55
CA THR A 790 34.88 -26.52 -23.46
C THR A 790 33.43 -26.74 -22.98
N LYS A 791 32.44 -26.49 -23.86
CA LYS A 791 31.02 -26.76 -23.54
C LYS A 791 30.80 -28.22 -23.14
N SER A 792 31.54 -29.13 -23.76
CA SER A 792 31.50 -30.57 -23.48
C SER A 792 31.88 -30.94 -22.04
N GLN A 793 32.80 -30.19 -21.42
CA GLN A 793 33.16 -30.46 -20.02
C GLN A 793 32.03 -30.04 -19.07
N LEU A 794 31.45 -28.83 -19.23
CA LEU A 794 30.29 -28.42 -18.43
C LEU A 794 29.13 -29.41 -18.59
N ASP A 795 28.86 -29.86 -19.82
CA ASP A 795 27.87 -30.90 -20.10
C ASP A 795 28.16 -32.18 -19.29
N ALA A 796 29.41 -32.64 -19.26
CA ALA A 796 29.79 -33.84 -18.52
C ALA A 796 29.61 -33.64 -17.00
N ASP A 797 29.95 -32.47 -16.50
CA ASP A 797 29.88 -32.11 -15.07
C ASP A 797 28.43 -32.07 -14.57
N VAL A 798 27.53 -31.35 -15.26
CA VAL A 798 26.11 -31.29 -14.88
C VAL A 798 25.44 -32.66 -14.97
N LYS A 799 25.82 -33.47 -15.97
CA LYS A 799 25.34 -34.84 -16.14
C LYS A 799 25.82 -35.76 -15.01
N LEU A 800 27.09 -35.64 -14.60
CA LEU A 800 27.64 -36.40 -13.48
C LEU A 800 26.84 -36.12 -12.19
N VAL A 801 26.63 -34.85 -11.89
CA VAL A 801 25.85 -34.42 -10.71
C VAL A 801 24.41 -34.94 -10.79
N ALA A 802 23.73 -34.77 -11.93
CA ALA A 802 22.35 -35.23 -12.11
C ALA A 802 22.20 -36.75 -11.90
N ARG A 803 23.08 -37.58 -12.48
CA ARG A 803 23.08 -39.04 -12.26
C ARG A 803 23.29 -39.40 -10.80
N ARG A 804 24.19 -38.69 -10.12
CA ARG A 804 24.46 -38.92 -8.70
C ARG A 804 23.23 -38.65 -7.84
N VAL A 805 22.46 -37.62 -8.17
CA VAL A 805 21.19 -37.33 -7.52
C VAL A 805 20.14 -38.39 -7.84
N LEU A 806 19.91 -38.69 -9.12
CA LEU A 806 18.87 -39.64 -9.57
C LEU A 806 19.09 -41.06 -9.02
N SER A 807 20.32 -41.57 -9.06
CA SER A 807 20.67 -42.89 -8.49
C SER A 807 20.37 -43.01 -7.00
N ALA A 808 20.27 -41.89 -6.27
CA ALA A 808 19.85 -41.91 -4.88
C ALA A 808 18.38 -42.31 -4.70
N TYR A 809 17.54 -42.21 -5.73
CA TYR A 809 16.10 -42.48 -5.69
C TYR A 809 15.69 -43.76 -6.43
N GLY A 810 16.65 -44.54 -6.94
CA GLY A 810 16.41 -45.88 -7.49
C GLY A 810 16.25 -45.97 -9.01
N SER A 811 16.89 -45.05 -9.76
CA SER A 811 17.06 -45.11 -11.22
C SER A 811 18.25 -45.95 -11.66
#